data_AF-A0A1G6QJX9-F1
#
_entry.id   AF-A0A1G6QJX9-F1
#
_cell.length_a   1.000
_cell.length_b   1.000
_cell.length_c   1.000
_cell.angle_alpha   90.00
_cell.angle_beta   90.00
_cell.angle_gamma   90.00
#
_symmetry.space_group_name_H-M   'P 1'
#
loop_
_entity.id
_entity.type
_entity.pdbx_description
1 polymer ?
#
loop_
_entity_poly.entity_id
_entity_poly.type
_entity_poly.pdbx_seq_one_letter_code
_entity_poly.pdbx_strand_id
1 'polypeptide(L)'
;MNDRRAVPALEVKGLDVYYGHSHALQGVDLTLESGVFSVVGRNGMGKTTLCKAIMGLVRASGGSIRIRGEEVTRLNPARIARLGVGYVPQGRRLWRSLTVDEHLALAGGLRRGAWTIERIYDIFPRLAERKSNGGNQLSGGEQQMLAIARALLTNPHLLIMDEPTEGLAPVIVAQVEDMLLRLGDEGDISVLVIEQNIGVATAVSRNVAIMVNGRINRIIDSARLATDRELQQRLLGVGTHGADETDAETAPAKAEAAGAPQPERKGPTRIYVSNPVLPTRWSQPVPIARIEAAARTQSAGVTRLEEATRRRREPTTSRTSGPPVVLIVGTLDTKGAELRFIRDIIAGSGLRTRLVDVSTSGKAASCDVTAQEIALNHGRGGSGVFGADRGASVTAMAEAFERWLRRQGNIAGIISAGGSGGASLVAPGMRALPVGVPKLIISSVASGDVGPYVGPADITMMYSVTDVQGLNSISRTVLGNGAHALVGMVKARLDEQAGKQRSAGANLPAIGITMFGVTTPAVQKIAADLREDFECLVFHATGVGGRSMEKLVESGQLAGVIDLTTTEVCDLLMGGVFPATEDRFGAIIRSRVPYVGSVGALDMVNFGAPDTIPERYRQRKFHIHNPQVTLMRTTPEENERMGRWIGERLNQMDGPVRFFLAEGGVSALDAPGQPFWDPEADAALFRSLERTVRQTGNRQIIRIKRNINDPEFTAAIVSAFRPLLGRAGGRRRVAR
;
A
#
# COMPACT_ATOMS: atom_id res chain seq x y z
N MET A 1 50.66 -10.17 -35.31
CA MET A 1 50.53 -9.45 -34.01
C MET A 1 49.46 -10.18 -33.21
N ASN A 2 49.82 -10.67 -32.02
CA ASN A 2 48.99 -11.52 -31.16
C ASN A 2 47.80 -10.73 -30.60
N ASP A 3 46.59 -11.03 -31.10
CA ASP A 3 45.33 -10.56 -30.52
C ASP A 3 45.00 -11.44 -29.29
N ARG A 4 45.67 -11.17 -28.16
CA ARG A 4 45.31 -11.77 -26.87
C ARG A 4 44.00 -11.12 -26.43
N ARG A 5 42.85 -11.72 -26.80
CA ARG A 5 41.55 -11.41 -26.16
C ARG A 5 41.73 -11.51 -24.65
N ALA A 6 41.48 -10.40 -23.94
CA ALA A 6 41.57 -10.36 -22.49
C ALA A 6 40.61 -11.41 -21.88
N VAL A 7 41.08 -12.17 -20.89
CA VAL A 7 40.26 -13.19 -20.24
C VAL A 7 39.18 -12.47 -19.41
N PRO A 8 37.87 -12.74 -19.63
CA PRO A 8 36.81 -12.05 -18.90
C PRO A 8 36.89 -12.32 -17.39
N ALA A 9 36.57 -11.31 -16.58
CA ALA A 9 36.46 -11.45 -15.13
C ALA A 9 35.39 -12.47 -14.73
N LEU A 10 34.25 -12.47 -15.41
CA LEU A 10 33.17 -13.45 -15.24
C LEU A 10 32.55 -13.82 -16.60
N GLU A 11 32.38 -15.10 -16.84
CA GLU A 11 31.65 -15.65 -17.99
C GLU A 11 30.61 -16.66 -17.48
N VAL A 12 29.34 -16.41 -17.77
CA VAL A 12 28.21 -17.30 -17.47
C VAL A 12 27.61 -17.70 -18.81
N LYS A 13 27.47 -19.01 -19.04
CA LYS A 13 26.97 -19.56 -20.32
C LYS A 13 25.89 -20.61 -20.09
N GLY A 14 24.72 -20.38 -20.67
CA GLY A 14 23.58 -21.29 -20.61
C GLY A 14 23.23 -21.73 -19.19
N LEU A 15 23.34 -20.84 -18.21
CA LEU A 15 23.21 -21.21 -16.79
C LEU A 15 21.75 -21.52 -16.44
N ASP A 16 21.53 -22.72 -15.93
CA ASP A 16 20.24 -23.21 -15.46
C ASP A 16 20.26 -23.50 -13.96
N VAL A 17 19.28 -22.98 -13.23
CA VAL A 17 19.11 -23.21 -11.79
C VAL A 17 17.66 -23.49 -11.47
N TYR A 18 17.44 -24.53 -10.67
CA TYR A 18 16.12 -24.92 -10.20
C TYR A 18 16.02 -24.89 -8.68
N TYR A 19 14.89 -24.41 -8.17
CA TYR A 19 14.48 -24.64 -6.78
C TYR A 19 13.27 -25.57 -6.78
N GLY A 20 13.50 -26.84 -6.48
CA GLY A 20 12.48 -27.87 -6.68
C GLY A 20 12.04 -27.91 -8.14
N HIS A 21 10.76 -27.66 -8.40
CA HIS A 21 10.20 -27.62 -9.76
C HIS A 21 10.25 -26.23 -10.43
N SER A 22 10.71 -25.19 -9.72
CA SER A 22 10.78 -23.82 -10.27
C SER A 22 12.10 -23.61 -11.01
N HIS A 23 12.04 -23.32 -12.31
CA HIS A 23 13.19 -23.01 -13.15
C HIS A 23 13.55 -21.52 -13.02
N ALA A 24 14.41 -21.22 -12.05
CA ALA A 24 14.69 -19.86 -11.59
C ALA A 24 15.68 -19.10 -12.46
N LEU A 25 16.67 -19.78 -13.07
CA LEU A 25 17.52 -19.25 -14.14
C LEU A 25 17.38 -20.18 -15.34
N GLN A 26 17.14 -19.63 -16.52
CA GLN A 26 16.78 -20.39 -17.72
C GLN A 26 17.75 -20.10 -18.87
N GLY A 27 18.88 -20.78 -18.90
CA GLY A 27 19.92 -20.54 -19.90
C GLY A 27 20.45 -19.10 -19.87
N VAL A 28 20.88 -18.62 -18.70
CA VAL A 28 21.42 -17.26 -18.58
C VAL A 28 22.82 -17.19 -19.20
N ASP A 29 23.00 -16.22 -20.11
CA ASP A 29 24.29 -15.86 -20.70
C ASP A 29 24.70 -14.45 -20.27
N LEU A 30 25.87 -14.32 -19.65
CA LEU A 30 26.39 -13.05 -19.15
C LEU A 30 27.93 -13.05 -19.20
N THR A 31 28.51 -12.02 -19.81
CA THR A 31 29.98 -11.84 -19.81
C THR A 31 30.32 -10.47 -19.25
N LEU A 32 31.15 -10.45 -18.20
CA LEU A 32 31.77 -9.25 -17.64
C LEU A 32 33.27 -9.32 -17.90
N GLU A 33 33.77 -8.43 -18.76
CA GLU A 33 35.18 -8.37 -19.10
C GLU A 33 36.00 -7.72 -17.98
N SER A 34 35.72 -6.45 -17.69
CA SER A 34 36.33 -5.66 -16.61
C SER A 34 35.41 -4.48 -16.24
N GLY A 35 35.70 -3.79 -15.13
CA GLY A 35 34.91 -2.65 -14.66
C GLY A 35 33.57 -3.06 -14.04
N VAL A 36 32.59 -2.17 -14.09
CA VAL A 36 31.27 -2.38 -13.48
C VAL A 36 30.24 -2.83 -14.53
N PHE A 37 29.52 -3.91 -14.22
CA PHE A 37 28.41 -4.40 -15.03
C PHE A 37 27.16 -4.55 -14.17
N SER A 38 26.04 -4.00 -14.64
CA SER A 38 24.77 -4.07 -13.90
C SER A 38 23.80 -5.06 -14.50
N VAL A 39 23.07 -5.77 -13.64
CA VAL A 39 21.88 -6.54 -14.01
C VAL A 39 20.68 -5.97 -13.29
N VAL A 40 19.65 -5.60 -14.06
CA VAL A 40 18.42 -5.03 -13.53
C VAL A 40 17.23 -5.91 -13.87
N GLY A 41 16.29 -5.99 -12.93
CA GLY A 41 15.02 -6.69 -13.11
C GLY A 41 14.14 -6.53 -11.89
N ARG A 42 12.84 -6.79 -12.07
CA ARG A 42 11.87 -6.77 -10.97
C ARG A 42 12.16 -7.86 -9.92
N ASN A 43 11.48 -7.77 -8.79
CA ASN A 43 11.56 -8.79 -7.74
C ASN A 43 11.03 -10.12 -8.27
N GLY A 44 11.74 -11.21 -7.93
CA GLY A 44 11.43 -12.56 -8.39
C GLY A 44 11.93 -12.93 -9.80
N MET A 45 12.68 -12.07 -10.49
CA MET A 45 13.16 -12.35 -11.85
C MET A 45 14.41 -13.26 -11.93
N GLY A 46 14.96 -13.70 -10.80
CA GLY A 46 16.14 -14.58 -10.74
C GLY A 46 17.46 -13.90 -10.36
N LYS A 47 17.45 -12.58 -10.10
CA LYS A 47 18.68 -11.79 -9.85
C LYS A 47 19.55 -12.30 -8.69
N THR A 48 18.97 -12.43 -7.51
CA THR A 48 19.63 -13.03 -6.33
C THR A 48 20.03 -14.49 -6.58
N THR A 49 19.27 -15.24 -7.38
CA THR A 49 19.61 -16.62 -7.76
C THR A 49 20.87 -16.67 -8.61
N LEU A 50 21.05 -15.72 -9.52
CA LEU A 50 22.28 -15.57 -10.31
C LEU A 50 23.50 -15.35 -9.40
N CYS A 51 23.42 -14.42 -8.44
CA CYS A 51 24.49 -14.20 -7.47
C CYS A 51 24.83 -15.47 -6.68
N LYS A 52 23.80 -16.14 -6.14
CA LYS A 52 23.98 -17.37 -5.37
C LYS A 52 24.57 -18.51 -6.19
N ALA A 53 24.20 -18.61 -7.47
CA ALA A 53 24.75 -19.61 -8.38
C ALA A 53 26.23 -19.34 -8.68
N ILE A 54 26.61 -18.08 -8.96
CA ILE A 54 28.01 -17.69 -9.16
C ILE A 54 28.85 -17.97 -7.90
N MET A 55 28.28 -17.73 -6.71
CA MET A 55 28.94 -18.02 -5.43
C MET A 55 28.89 -19.50 -5.02
N GLY A 56 28.31 -20.39 -5.83
CA GLY A 56 28.17 -21.81 -5.51
C GLY A 56 27.28 -22.10 -4.29
N LEU A 57 26.49 -21.12 -3.85
CA LEU A 57 25.52 -21.25 -2.75
C LEU A 57 24.27 -22.02 -3.17
N VAL A 58 24.01 -22.06 -4.48
CA VAL A 58 22.95 -22.84 -5.11
C VAL A 58 23.55 -23.61 -6.27
N ARG A 59 23.14 -24.87 -6.42
CA ARG A 59 23.68 -25.75 -7.46
C ARG A 59 23.10 -25.40 -8.82
N ALA A 60 23.97 -25.20 -9.80
CA ALA A 60 23.59 -25.15 -11.20
C ALA A 60 23.17 -26.54 -11.69
N SER A 61 22.02 -26.61 -12.36
CA SER A 61 21.51 -27.82 -13.00
C SER A 61 22.05 -27.99 -14.41
N GLY A 62 22.48 -26.90 -15.06
CA GLY A 62 23.03 -26.86 -16.40
C GLY A 62 23.84 -25.58 -16.63
N GLY A 63 24.62 -25.55 -17.71
CA GLY A 63 25.48 -24.41 -18.06
C GLY A 63 26.88 -24.43 -17.42
N SER A 64 27.57 -23.30 -17.57
CA SER A 64 28.96 -23.08 -17.12
C SER A 64 29.11 -21.68 -16.55
N ILE A 65 29.91 -21.57 -15.49
CA ILE A 65 30.32 -20.33 -14.84
C ILE A 65 31.84 -20.39 -14.77
N ARG A 66 32.50 -19.39 -15.34
CA ARG A 66 33.95 -19.21 -15.32
C ARG A 66 34.33 -17.87 -14.73
N ILE A 67 35.36 -17.87 -13.90
CA ILE A 67 35.90 -16.67 -13.27
C ILE A 67 37.36 -16.58 -13.68
N ARG A 68 37.73 -15.52 -14.41
CA ARG A 68 39.06 -15.36 -15.03
C ARG A 68 39.53 -16.61 -15.81
N GLY A 69 38.58 -17.25 -16.50
CA GLY A 69 38.83 -18.46 -17.31
C GLY A 69 38.81 -19.79 -16.53
N GLU A 70 38.74 -19.78 -15.20
CA GLU A 70 38.64 -20.99 -14.39
C GLU A 70 37.17 -21.41 -14.20
N GLU A 71 36.86 -22.68 -14.44
CA GLU A 71 35.50 -23.24 -14.28
C GLU A 71 35.13 -23.42 -12.79
N VAL A 72 34.06 -22.74 -12.36
CA VAL A 72 33.66 -22.71 -10.95
C VAL A 72 32.31 -23.36 -10.64
N THR A 73 31.54 -23.78 -11.66
CA THR A 73 30.14 -24.27 -11.55
C THR A 73 29.92 -25.36 -10.49
N ARG A 74 30.93 -26.21 -10.22
CA ARG A 74 30.86 -27.32 -9.25
C ARG A 74 31.72 -27.10 -8.00
N LEU A 75 32.34 -25.93 -7.87
CA LEU A 75 33.11 -25.59 -6.69
C LEU A 75 32.18 -25.20 -5.54
N ASN A 76 32.66 -25.42 -4.33
CA ASN A 76 31.94 -24.98 -3.13
C ASN A 76 32.21 -23.48 -2.90
N PRO A 77 31.33 -22.78 -2.16
CA PRO A 77 31.49 -21.34 -1.90
C PRO A 77 32.84 -20.94 -1.32
N ALA A 78 33.42 -21.77 -0.44
CA ALA A 78 34.71 -21.49 0.18
C ALA A 78 35.88 -21.51 -0.83
N ARG A 79 35.82 -22.38 -1.85
CA ARG A 79 36.81 -22.39 -2.94
C ARG A 79 36.64 -21.17 -3.84
N ILE A 80 35.40 -20.84 -4.19
CA ILE A 80 35.08 -19.67 -5.02
C ILE A 80 35.54 -18.37 -4.35
N ALA A 81 35.30 -18.20 -3.05
CA ALA A 81 35.79 -17.06 -2.29
C ALA A 81 37.33 -16.95 -2.32
N ARG A 82 38.06 -18.08 -2.19
CA ARG A 82 39.53 -18.10 -2.27
C ARG A 82 40.07 -17.75 -3.64
N LEU A 83 39.33 -18.01 -4.73
CA LEU A 83 39.66 -17.55 -6.08
C LEU A 83 39.64 -16.01 -6.20
N GLY A 84 39.11 -15.32 -5.20
CA GLY A 84 39.09 -13.86 -5.11
C GLY A 84 37.75 -13.27 -5.51
N VAL A 85 36.66 -13.95 -5.13
CA VAL A 85 35.29 -13.46 -5.33
C VAL A 85 34.75 -12.94 -4.00
N GLY A 86 34.50 -11.64 -3.95
CA GLY A 86 33.84 -10.98 -2.82
C GLY A 86 32.33 -10.97 -3.06
N TYR A 87 31.54 -11.17 -2.00
CA TYR A 87 30.08 -11.18 -2.12
C TYR A 87 29.44 -10.34 -1.02
N VAL A 88 28.63 -9.37 -1.42
CA VAL A 88 27.74 -8.61 -0.54
C VAL A 88 26.31 -9.10 -0.79
N PRO A 89 25.76 -9.93 0.12
CA PRO A 89 24.41 -10.45 -0.03
C PRO A 89 23.34 -9.41 0.30
N GLN A 90 22.14 -9.61 -0.23
CA GLN A 90 20.95 -8.85 0.15
C GLN A 90 20.72 -8.91 1.67
N GLY A 91 20.35 -7.75 2.23
CA GLY A 91 20.02 -7.60 3.64
C GLY A 91 21.23 -7.48 4.58
N ARG A 92 22.41 -7.08 4.07
CA ARG A 92 23.64 -6.69 4.80
C ARG A 92 24.35 -7.80 5.60
N ARG A 93 23.61 -8.74 6.18
CA ARG A 93 24.06 -9.95 6.88
C ARG A 93 25.17 -9.68 7.90
N LEU A 94 24.93 -8.73 8.79
CA LEU A 94 25.82 -8.35 9.91
C LEU A 94 25.48 -9.11 11.20
N TRP A 95 26.48 -9.35 12.04
CA TRP A 95 26.29 -9.87 13.38
C TRP A 95 25.95 -8.73 14.34
N ARG A 96 24.77 -8.77 14.96
CA ARG A 96 24.31 -7.70 15.84
C ARG A 96 25.21 -7.50 17.07
N SER A 97 25.86 -8.56 17.53
CA SER A 97 26.68 -8.58 18.74
C SER A 97 28.13 -8.17 18.53
N LEU A 98 28.61 -8.07 17.28
CA LEU A 98 29.99 -7.73 16.99
C LEU A 98 30.11 -6.24 16.68
N THR A 99 31.21 -5.65 17.13
CA THR A 99 31.59 -4.27 16.83
C THR A 99 32.05 -4.13 15.37
N VAL A 100 32.13 -2.89 14.87
CA VAL A 100 32.67 -2.61 13.53
C VAL A 100 34.07 -3.21 13.37
N ASP A 101 34.96 -2.99 14.34
CA ASP A 101 36.34 -3.48 14.28
C ASP A 101 36.39 -5.01 14.28
N GLU A 102 35.58 -5.67 15.12
CA GLU A 102 35.46 -7.14 15.13
C GLU A 102 34.92 -7.70 13.80
N HIS A 103 33.99 -7.01 13.15
CA HIS A 103 33.52 -7.41 11.81
C HIS A 103 34.64 -7.34 10.77
N LEU A 104 35.43 -6.28 10.78
CA LEU A 104 36.53 -6.09 9.84
C LEU A 104 37.67 -7.07 10.11
N ALA A 105 38.02 -7.29 11.39
CA ALA A 105 39.02 -8.27 11.80
C ALA A 105 38.65 -9.71 11.38
N LEU A 106 37.37 -10.09 11.47
CA LEU A 106 36.90 -11.41 11.03
C LEU A 106 36.89 -11.58 9.51
N ALA A 107 36.73 -10.49 8.75
CA ALA A 107 36.71 -10.52 7.29
C ALA A 107 38.12 -10.45 6.68
N GLY A 108 39.07 -9.85 7.39
CA GLY A 108 40.47 -9.77 6.98
C GLY A 108 41.21 -11.10 7.03
N GLY A 109 42.30 -11.21 6.26
CA GLY A 109 43.26 -12.33 6.36
C GLY A 109 43.04 -13.52 5.42
N LEU A 110 41.96 -13.52 4.61
CA LEU A 110 41.73 -14.54 3.58
C LEU A 110 42.78 -14.50 2.45
N ARG A 111 43.18 -13.30 2.04
CA ARG A 111 44.21 -13.02 1.04
C ARG A 111 44.95 -11.75 1.42
N ARG A 112 46.26 -11.70 1.14
CA ARG A 112 47.03 -10.45 1.20
C ARG A 112 46.71 -9.61 -0.04
N GLY A 113 46.58 -8.30 0.13
CA GLY A 113 46.36 -7.38 -0.98
C GLY A 113 46.22 -5.94 -0.50
N ALA A 114 45.77 -5.07 -1.40
CA ALA A 114 45.73 -3.63 -1.19
C ALA A 114 44.61 -3.15 -0.25
N TRP A 115 43.64 -4.01 0.09
CA TRP A 115 42.57 -3.71 1.04
C TRP A 115 42.98 -4.18 2.43
N THR A 116 43.35 -3.21 3.27
CA THR A 116 43.62 -3.39 4.71
C THR A 116 42.55 -2.69 5.54
N ILE A 117 42.48 -2.99 6.84
CA ILE A 117 41.52 -2.35 7.74
C ILE A 117 41.76 -0.83 7.80
N GLU A 118 43.03 -0.41 7.75
CA GLU A 118 43.43 0.99 7.69
C GLU A 118 42.87 1.66 6.43
N ARG A 119 43.08 1.07 5.25
CA ARG A 119 42.53 1.59 3.99
C ARG A 119 41.00 1.64 4.00
N ILE A 120 40.35 0.65 4.61
CA ILE A 120 38.89 0.65 4.79
C ILE A 120 38.44 1.83 5.64
N TYR A 121 39.16 2.17 6.70
CA TYR A 121 38.83 3.33 7.53
C TYR A 121 39.08 4.66 6.82
N ASP A 122 40.09 4.74 5.95
CA ASP A 122 40.33 5.92 5.13
C ASP A 122 39.20 6.14 4.11
N ILE A 123 38.71 5.05 3.50
CA ILE A 123 37.63 5.10 2.49
C ILE A 123 36.26 5.26 3.14
N PHE A 124 36.04 4.67 4.32
CA PHE A 124 34.80 4.75 5.07
C PHE A 124 35.04 5.41 6.45
N PRO A 125 35.28 6.73 6.51
CA PRO A 125 35.62 7.42 7.75
C PRO A 125 34.52 7.30 8.82
N ARG A 126 33.25 7.15 8.40
CA ARG A 126 32.13 6.89 9.31
C ARG A 126 32.23 5.56 10.05
N LEU A 127 32.84 4.54 9.44
CA LEU A 127 33.15 3.29 10.14
C LEU A 127 34.31 3.47 11.12
N ALA A 128 35.27 4.35 10.80
CA ALA A 128 36.40 4.68 11.67
C ALA A 128 35.99 5.48 12.92
N GLU A 129 34.95 6.30 12.83
CA GLU A 129 34.37 6.99 13.99
C GLU A 129 33.63 6.02 14.93
N ARG A 130 33.19 4.88 14.41
CA ARG A 130 32.30 3.92 15.09
C ARG A 130 32.93 2.55 15.34
N LYS A 131 34.26 2.45 15.45
CA LYS A 131 34.98 1.17 15.56
C LYS A 131 34.45 0.26 16.67
N SER A 132 34.08 0.84 17.81
CA SER A 132 33.57 0.12 18.99
C SER A 132 32.05 -0.09 19.01
N ASN A 133 31.30 0.42 18.03
CA ASN A 133 29.85 0.27 17.98
C ASN A 133 29.45 -1.10 17.44
N GLY A 134 28.44 -1.72 18.06
CA GLY A 134 27.85 -2.97 17.61
C GLY A 134 27.10 -2.84 16.28
N GLY A 135 26.99 -3.92 15.50
CA GLY A 135 26.30 -3.90 14.20
C GLY A 135 24.83 -3.45 14.24
N ASN A 136 24.15 -3.55 15.40
CA ASN A 136 22.79 -3.03 15.61
C ASN A 136 22.74 -1.54 16.01
N GLN A 137 23.87 -0.91 16.29
CA GLN A 137 24.00 0.51 16.66
C GLN A 137 24.40 1.40 15.47
N LEU A 138 24.56 0.79 14.29
CA LEU A 138 24.87 1.47 13.03
C LEU A 138 23.58 1.82 12.28
N SER A 139 23.57 2.95 11.58
CA SER A 139 22.51 3.33 10.65
C SER A 139 22.42 2.35 9.48
N GLY A 140 21.33 2.36 8.72
CA GLY A 140 21.18 1.45 7.57
C GLY A 140 22.29 1.61 6.52
N GLY A 141 22.73 2.84 6.27
CA GLY A 141 23.86 3.12 5.38
C GLY A 141 25.21 2.71 5.95
N GLU A 142 25.45 2.95 7.24
CA GLU A 142 26.66 2.49 7.92
C GLU A 142 26.76 0.96 7.93
N GLN A 143 25.63 0.27 8.14
CA GLN A 143 25.56 -1.18 8.03
C GLN A 143 25.89 -1.66 6.61
N GLN A 144 25.42 -0.95 5.57
CA GLN A 144 25.75 -1.28 4.19
C GLN A 144 27.25 -1.08 3.91
N MET A 145 27.82 0.05 4.32
CA MET A 145 29.26 0.31 4.17
C MET A 145 30.07 -0.77 4.87
N LEU A 146 29.66 -1.21 6.06
CA LEU A 146 30.32 -2.30 6.77
C LEU A 146 30.22 -3.63 6.02
N ALA A 147 29.06 -3.93 5.41
CA ALA A 147 28.89 -5.14 4.61
C ALA A 147 29.80 -5.13 3.37
N ILE A 148 29.91 -3.98 2.69
CA ILE A 148 30.81 -3.79 1.55
C ILE A 148 32.28 -3.88 1.99
N ALA A 149 32.64 -3.21 3.08
CA ALA A 149 34.00 -3.22 3.63
C ALA A 149 34.49 -4.64 3.95
N ARG A 150 33.62 -5.48 4.52
CA ARG A 150 33.92 -6.90 4.76
C ARG A 150 34.24 -7.65 3.47
N ALA A 151 33.50 -7.39 2.38
CA ALA A 151 33.77 -8.03 1.10
C ALA A 151 35.06 -7.50 0.44
N LEU A 152 35.37 -6.21 0.60
CA LEU A 152 36.62 -5.62 0.08
C LEU A 152 37.86 -6.17 0.81
N LEU A 153 37.77 -6.41 2.13
CA LEU A 153 38.86 -7.00 2.92
C LEU A 153 39.25 -8.42 2.50
N THR A 154 38.40 -9.11 1.73
CA THR A 154 38.79 -10.39 1.11
C THR A 154 39.73 -10.22 -0.09
N ASN A 155 40.07 -8.98 -0.44
CA ASN A 155 40.89 -8.60 -1.59
C ASN A 155 40.40 -9.25 -2.90
N PRO A 156 39.14 -8.96 -3.30
CA PRO A 156 38.52 -9.61 -4.45
C PRO A 156 39.04 -9.05 -5.78
N HIS A 157 39.13 -9.92 -6.79
CA HIS A 157 39.26 -9.52 -8.21
C HIS A 157 37.88 -9.37 -8.87
N LEU A 158 36.86 -10.05 -8.33
CA LEU A 158 35.46 -9.94 -8.71
C LEU A 158 34.60 -9.66 -7.47
N LEU A 159 33.91 -8.53 -7.44
CA LEU A 159 32.97 -8.16 -6.38
C LEU A 159 31.53 -8.28 -6.88
N ILE A 160 30.73 -9.11 -6.20
CA ILE A 160 29.32 -9.30 -6.52
C ILE A 160 28.47 -8.63 -5.43
N MET A 161 27.56 -7.76 -5.83
CA MET A 161 26.67 -7.04 -4.91
C MET A 161 25.21 -7.25 -5.28
N ASP A 162 24.46 -7.79 -4.33
CA ASP A 162 23.04 -8.13 -4.49
C ASP A 162 22.16 -7.05 -3.84
N GLU A 163 21.60 -6.16 -4.67
CA GLU A 163 20.77 -5.01 -4.29
C GLU A 163 21.45 -4.12 -3.22
N PRO A 164 22.68 -3.62 -3.47
CA PRO A 164 23.45 -2.89 -2.47
C PRO A 164 22.83 -1.55 -2.07
N THR A 165 21.89 -1.00 -2.84
CA THR A 165 21.22 0.26 -2.53
C THR A 165 19.83 0.10 -1.90
N GLU A 166 19.37 -1.15 -1.68
CA GLU A 166 18.04 -1.42 -1.16
C GLU A 166 17.82 -0.84 0.25
N GLY A 167 16.73 -0.07 0.40
CA GLY A 167 16.34 0.52 1.68
C GLY A 167 17.35 1.54 2.24
N LEU A 168 18.21 2.09 1.38
CA LEU A 168 19.13 3.18 1.72
C LEU A 168 18.55 4.53 1.35
N ALA A 169 18.94 5.55 2.10
CA ALA A 169 18.61 6.93 1.77
C ALA A 169 19.38 7.37 0.51
N PRO A 170 18.82 8.28 -0.32
CA PRO A 170 19.43 8.73 -1.57
C PRO A 170 20.89 9.21 -1.46
N VAL A 171 21.26 9.87 -0.36
CA VAL A 171 22.65 10.33 -0.13
C VAL A 171 23.60 9.14 0.01
N ILE A 172 23.17 8.08 0.68
CA ILE A 172 23.96 6.85 0.81
C ILE A 172 24.00 6.10 -0.52
N VAL A 173 22.91 6.12 -1.29
CA VAL A 173 22.91 5.57 -2.65
C VAL A 173 23.97 6.25 -3.52
N ALA A 174 24.01 7.57 -3.54
CA ALA A 174 25.03 8.32 -4.27
C ALA A 174 26.47 8.02 -3.78
N GLN A 175 26.67 7.85 -2.47
CA GLN A 175 27.97 7.45 -1.92
C GLN A 175 28.39 6.03 -2.38
N VAL A 176 27.43 5.10 -2.44
CA VAL A 176 27.67 3.75 -2.97
C VAL A 176 27.96 3.84 -4.47
N GLU A 177 27.21 4.63 -5.24
CA GLU A 177 27.47 4.86 -6.67
C GLU A 177 28.88 5.40 -6.93
N ASP A 178 29.28 6.46 -6.23
CA ASP A 178 30.62 7.05 -6.33
C ASP A 178 31.71 6.04 -6.00
N MET A 179 31.49 5.21 -4.98
CA MET A 179 32.42 4.14 -4.62
C MET A 179 32.51 3.10 -5.73
N LEU A 180 31.39 2.67 -6.31
CA LEU A 180 31.35 1.69 -7.40
C LEU A 180 32.08 2.19 -8.64
N LEU A 181 31.88 3.47 -8.99
CA LEU A 181 32.59 4.13 -10.08
C LEU A 181 34.09 4.15 -9.82
N ARG A 182 34.53 4.57 -8.63
CA ARG A 182 35.96 4.57 -8.26
C ARG A 182 36.57 3.17 -8.31
N LEU A 183 35.88 2.15 -7.78
CA LEU A 183 36.34 0.76 -7.83
C LEU A 183 36.47 0.26 -9.28
N GLY A 184 35.55 0.67 -10.16
CA GLY A 184 35.60 0.37 -11.59
C GLY A 184 36.73 1.07 -12.33
N ASP A 185 36.97 2.36 -12.02
CA ASP A 185 37.98 3.21 -12.67
C ASP A 185 39.41 2.86 -12.25
N GLU A 186 39.61 2.46 -10.99
CA GLU A 186 40.91 1.96 -10.49
C GLU A 186 41.34 0.68 -11.23
N GLY A 187 40.40 -0.06 -11.84
CA GLY A 187 40.67 -1.20 -12.73
C GLY A 187 41.11 -2.50 -12.03
N ASP A 188 41.38 -2.46 -10.72
CA ASP A 188 41.84 -3.59 -9.93
C ASP A 188 40.74 -4.61 -9.57
N ILE A 189 39.47 -4.17 -9.58
CA ILE A 189 38.31 -5.01 -9.22
C ILE A 189 37.24 -4.91 -10.30
N SER A 190 36.78 -6.05 -10.80
CA SER A 190 35.58 -6.11 -11.62
C SER A 190 34.35 -6.25 -10.74
N VAL A 191 33.27 -5.55 -11.07
CA VAL A 191 32.10 -5.44 -10.19
C VAL A 191 30.84 -5.88 -10.93
N LEU A 192 30.15 -6.87 -10.39
CA LEU A 192 28.80 -7.25 -10.81
C LEU A 192 27.79 -6.67 -9.82
N VAL A 193 27.01 -5.70 -10.28
CA VAL A 193 25.99 -5.02 -9.47
C VAL A 193 24.62 -5.53 -9.88
N ILE A 194 23.87 -6.07 -8.94
CA ILE A 194 22.47 -6.40 -9.14
C ILE A 194 21.63 -5.29 -8.53
N GLU A 195 20.73 -4.72 -9.32
CA GLU A 195 19.87 -3.63 -8.86
C GLU A 195 18.41 -3.81 -9.29
N GLN A 196 17.51 -3.21 -8.51
CA GLN A 196 16.14 -2.97 -8.96
C GLN A 196 16.00 -1.57 -9.57
N ASN A 197 16.84 -0.63 -9.13
CA ASN A 197 16.79 0.75 -9.59
C ASN A 197 17.61 0.92 -10.87
N ILE A 198 16.93 1.18 -12.00
CA ILE A 198 17.61 1.45 -13.29
C ILE A 198 18.50 2.67 -13.18
N GLY A 199 18.11 3.72 -12.46
CA GLY A 199 18.90 4.94 -12.33
C GLY A 199 20.30 4.64 -11.81
N VAL A 200 20.37 3.90 -10.69
CA VAL A 200 21.62 3.43 -10.09
C VAL A 200 22.43 2.61 -11.10
N ALA A 201 21.80 1.58 -11.69
CA ALA A 201 22.47 0.70 -12.64
C ALA A 201 23.06 1.45 -13.85
N THR A 202 22.33 2.43 -14.39
CA THR A 202 22.80 3.25 -15.51
C THR A 202 23.86 4.27 -15.11
N ALA A 203 23.87 4.70 -13.84
CA ALA A 203 24.88 5.62 -13.32
C ALA A 203 26.24 4.92 -13.12
N VAL A 204 26.24 3.66 -12.65
CA VAL A 204 27.48 2.97 -12.25
C VAL A 204 28.09 2.07 -13.31
N SER A 205 27.36 1.73 -14.38
CA SER A 205 27.82 0.78 -15.40
C SER A 205 27.60 1.28 -16.80
N ARG A 206 28.44 0.86 -17.76
CA ARG A 206 28.29 1.23 -19.18
C ARG A 206 27.15 0.46 -19.87
N ASN A 207 26.95 -0.80 -19.46
CA ASN A 207 25.94 -1.69 -20.01
C ASN A 207 25.10 -2.27 -18.88
N VAL A 208 23.78 -2.33 -19.10
CA VAL A 208 22.82 -2.94 -18.19
C VAL A 208 22.16 -4.14 -18.85
N ALA A 209 22.30 -5.32 -18.25
CA ALA A 209 21.53 -6.49 -18.62
C ALA A 209 20.13 -6.44 -17.98
N ILE A 210 19.09 -6.65 -18.77
CA ILE A 210 17.71 -6.70 -18.29
C ILE A 210 17.29 -8.15 -18.10
N MET A 211 17.08 -8.53 -16.83
CA MET A 211 16.64 -9.85 -16.45
C MET A 211 15.10 -9.92 -16.35
N VAL A 212 14.51 -10.86 -17.09
CA VAL A 212 13.06 -11.12 -17.13
C VAL A 212 12.84 -12.63 -17.08
N ASN A 213 12.04 -13.08 -16.11
CA ASN A 213 11.65 -14.49 -15.93
C ASN A 213 12.84 -15.48 -15.95
N GLY A 214 13.94 -15.14 -15.26
CA GLY A 214 15.12 -16.00 -15.18
C GLY A 214 16.02 -15.98 -16.41
N ARG A 215 15.80 -15.07 -17.37
CA ARG A 215 16.61 -14.91 -18.59
C ARG A 215 17.14 -13.50 -18.71
N ILE A 216 18.32 -13.33 -19.30
CA ILE A 216 18.75 -12.01 -19.77
C ILE A 216 18.07 -11.78 -21.13
N ASN A 217 17.10 -10.87 -21.14
CA ASN A 217 16.31 -10.57 -22.34
C ASN A 217 17.12 -9.74 -23.35
N ARG A 218 17.87 -8.75 -22.84
CA ARG A 218 18.70 -7.85 -23.64
C ARG A 218 19.76 -7.18 -22.76
N ILE A 219 20.88 -6.80 -23.36
CA ILE A 219 21.89 -5.93 -22.76
C ILE A 219 21.80 -4.59 -23.49
N ILE A 220 21.69 -3.49 -22.74
CA ILE A 220 21.46 -2.15 -23.28
C ILE A 220 22.57 -1.23 -22.79
N ASP A 221 23.03 -0.34 -23.67
CA ASP A 221 23.90 0.77 -23.30
C ASP A 221 23.19 1.71 -22.30
N SER A 222 23.90 2.07 -21.23
CA SER A 222 23.35 2.85 -20.13
C SER A 222 22.97 4.27 -20.51
N ALA A 223 23.70 4.93 -21.42
CA ALA A 223 23.38 6.28 -21.85
C ALA A 223 22.06 6.31 -22.65
N ARG A 224 21.84 5.28 -23.48
CA ARG A 224 20.56 5.06 -24.15
C ARG A 224 19.44 4.75 -23.17
N LEU A 225 19.68 3.86 -22.20
CA LEU A 225 18.66 3.49 -21.23
C LEU A 225 18.30 4.65 -20.29
N ALA A 226 19.24 5.49 -19.90
CA ALA A 226 19.03 6.63 -19.00
C ALA A 226 18.18 7.76 -19.62
N THR A 227 18.28 7.96 -20.94
CA THR A 227 17.60 9.04 -21.66
C THR A 227 16.20 8.66 -22.15
N ASP A 228 15.91 7.37 -22.31
CA ASP A 228 14.63 6.86 -22.84
C ASP A 228 13.69 6.42 -21.69
N ARG A 229 12.93 7.38 -21.15
CA ARG A 229 11.95 7.12 -20.07
C ARG A 229 10.86 6.14 -20.46
N GLU A 230 10.45 6.11 -21.73
CA GLU A 230 9.45 5.14 -22.22
C GLU A 230 10.04 3.73 -22.28
N LEU A 231 11.30 3.56 -22.65
CA LEU A 231 12.00 2.28 -22.59
C LEU A 231 12.17 1.81 -21.15
N GLN A 232 12.54 2.69 -20.21
CA GLN A 232 12.57 2.35 -18.77
C GLN A 232 11.19 1.89 -18.29
N GLN A 233 10.13 2.61 -18.67
CA GLN A 233 8.75 2.25 -18.34
C GLN A 233 8.23 1.02 -19.10
N ARG A 234 8.73 0.66 -20.28
CA ARG A 234 8.36 -0.60 -20.98
C ARG A 234 9.11 -1.82 -20.44
N LEU A 235 10.34 -1.61 -19.97
CA LEU A 235 11.17 -2.67 -19.38
C LEU A 235 10.81 -2.93 -17.91
N LEU A 236 10.34 -1.91 -17.19
CA LEU A 236 9.91 -1.99 -15.78
C LEU A 236 8.42 -1.83 -15.55
N GLY A 237 7.63 -1.40 -16.53
CA GLY A 237 6.17 -1.33 -16.59
C GLY A 237 5.69 -2.26 -17.70
N VAL A 238 4.52 -2.86 -17.55
CA VAL A 238 4.08 -3.94 -18.46
C VAL A 238 3.80 -3.34 -19.84
N GLY A 239 4.59 -3.71 -20.84
CA GLY A 239 4.37 -3.39 -22.24
C GLY A 239 4.98 -4.47 -23.15
N THR A 240 4.09 -5.31 -23.67
CA THR A 240 4.17 -6.09 -24.93
C THR A 240 5.52 -6.11 -25.65
N HIS A 241 6.08 -7.30 -25.90
CA HIS A 241 6.64 -7.70 -27.20
C HIS A 241 6.96 -9.21 -27.17
N GLY A 242 6.07 -10.00 -27.77
CA GLY A 242 6.51 -11.07 -28.66
C GLY A 242 6.58 -10.43 -30.05
N ALA A 243 7.70 -10.63 -30.74
CA ALA A 243 7.93 -10.12 -32.08
C ALA A 243 6.97 -10.79 -33.07
N ASP A 244 6.41 -10.00 -33.99
CA ASP A 244 6.46 -10.29 -35.42
C ASP A 244 6.29 -8.95 -36.17
N GLU A 245 7.19 -8.73 -37.12
CA GLU A 245 7.19 -7.63 -38.08
C GLU A 245 6.03 -7.81 -39.06
N THR A 246 5.34 -6.72 -39.42
CA THR A 246 4.94 -6.43 -40.82
C THR A 246 4.37 -5.02 -40.91
N ASP A 247 4.91 -4.26 -41.88
CA ASP A 247 4.52 -2.90 -42.24
C ASP A 247 3.06 -2.83 -42.73
N ALA A 248 2.34 -1.78 -42.31
CA ALA A 248 1.31 -1.13 -43.12
C ALA A 248 0.99 0.27 -42.56
N GLU A 249 1.21 1.30 -43.39
CA GLU A 249 0.80 2.68 -43.17
C GLU A 249 -0.72 2.82 -42.99
N THR A 250 -1.18 3.68 -42.07
CA THR A 250 -2.48 4.35 -42.22
C THR A 250 -2.55 5.67 -41.44
N ALA A 251 -3.02 6.71 -42.12
CA ALA A 251 -3.02 8.13 -41.77
C ALA A 251 -3.88 8.53 -40.55
N PRO A 252 -3.65 9.69 -39.92
CA PRO A 252 -4.34 10.08 -38.68
C PRO A 252 -5.75 10.64 -38.91
N ALA A 253 -6.69 10.20 -38.08
CA ALA A 253 -8.06 10.72 -37.98
C ALA A 253 -8.14 11.95 -37.06
N LYS A 254 -8.97 12.92 -37.46
CA LYS A 254 -9.16 14.25 -36.88
C LYS A 254 -9.79 14.20 -35.47
N ALA A 255 -9.33 15.09 -34.60
CA ALA A 255 -9.90 15.39 -33.29
C ALA A 255 -11.15 16.27 -33.42
N GLU A 256 -12.25 15.87 -32.78
CA GLU A 256 -13.45 16.70 -32.56
C GLU A 256 -13.33 17.47 -31.23
N ALA A 257 -13.64 18.76 -31.29
CA ALA A 257 -13.52 19.71 -30.20
C ALA A 257 -14.65 19.56 -29.15
N ALA A 258 -14.27 19.56 -27.87
CA ALA A 258 -15.20 19.61 -26.75
C ALA A 258 -15.83 21.00 -26.59
N GLY A 259 -17.17 21.05 -26.49
CA GLY A 259 -17.95 22.29 -26.30
C GLY A 259 -17.86 22.88 -24.89
N ALA A 260 -17.96 24.20 -24.81
CA ALA A 260 -17.84 25.02 -23.59
C ALA A 260 -18.99 24.83 -22.57
N PRO A 261 -18.75 25.10 -21.26
CA PRO A 261 -19.74 24.92 -20.19
C PRO A 261 -20.78 26.04 -20.12
N GLN A 262 -22.04 25.69 -19.82
CA GLN A 262 -23.18 26.62 -19.63
C GLN A 262 -23.40 26.99 -18.15
N PRO A 263 -23.97 28.18 -17.83
CA PRO A 263 -24.10 28.69 -16.47
C PRO A 263 -25.32 28.13 -15.69
N GLU A 264 -25.18 28.02 -14.37
CA GLU A 264 -26.19 27.49 -13.43
C GLU A 264 -27.44 28.39 -13.30
N ARG A 265 -28.64 27.77 -13.26
CA ARG A 265 -29.92 28.44 -12.97
C ARG A 265 -30.37 28.16 -11.53
N LYS A 266 -30.71 29.23 -10.77
CA LYS A 266 -31.33 29.15 -9.43
C LYS A 266 -32.87 29.19 -9.53
N GLY A 267 -33.54 28.13 -9.06
CA GLY A 267 -35.01 28.04 -8.95
C GLY A 267 -35.48 26.63 -8.56
N PRO A 268 -36.72 26.45 -8.06
CA PRO A 268 -37.25 25.14 -7.68
C PRO A 268 -37.30 24.19 -8.87
N THR A 269 -36.69 23.01 -8.72
CA THR A 269 -36.57 22.02 -9.78
C THR A 269 -37.89 21.24 -9.94
N ARG A 270 -38.52 21.37 -11.11
CA ARG A 270 -39.63 20.49 -11.52
C ARG A 270 -39.03 19.21 -12.11
N ILE A 271 -39.43 18.06 -11.57
CA ILE A 271 -39.01 16.75 -12.08
C ILE A 271 -40.08 16.25 -13.04
N TYR A 272 -39.74 16.18 -14.32
CA TYR A 272 -40.60 15.66 -15.38
C TYR A 272 -40.31 14.16 -15.57
N VAL A 273 -41.35 13.33 -15.60
CA VAL A 273 -41.21 11.88 -15.85
C VAL A 273 -41.52 11.63 -17.32
N SER A 274 -40.50 11.40 -18.14
CA SER A 274 -40.70 10.99 -19.53
C SER A 274 -41.02 9.50 -19.60
N ASN A 275 -42.32 9.21 -19.66
CA ASN A 275 -42.95 7.95 -20.05
C ASN A 275 -42.62 6.69 -19.20
N PRO A 276 -43.54 6.20 -18.35
CA PRO A 276 -43.29 5.07 -17.44
C PRO A 276 -43.27 3.68 -18.10
N VAL A 277 -43.43 3.55 -19.43
CA VAL A 277 -43.39 2.27 -20.16
C VAL A 277 -42.57 2.38 -21.44
N LEU A 278 -41.73 1.38 -21.72
CA LEU A 278 -40.86 1.28 -22.90
C LEU A 278 -41.67 1.30 -24.21
N PRO A 279 -41.39 2.21 -25.16
CA PRO A 279 -42.16 2.31 -26.39
C PRO A 279 -41.84 1.14 -27.35
N THR A 280 -42.88 0.55 -27.93
CA THR A 280 -42.76 -0.37 -29.08
C THR A 280 -42.91 0.39 -30.40
N ARG A 281 -42.62 -0.27 -31.54
CA ARG A 281 -42.55 0.30 -32.91
C ARG A 281 -43.83 1.01 -33.41
N TRP A 282 -44.94 0.88 -32.68
CA TRP A 282 -46.24 1.49 -33.00
C TRP A 282 -46.69 2.55 -31.98
N SER A 283 -45.81 2.97 -31.08
CA SER A 283 -46.16 3.92 -30.01
C SER A 283 -46.17 5.35 -30.53
N GLN A 284 -47.31 6.04 -30.36
CA GLN A 284 -47.45 7.47 -30.66
C GLN A 284 -46.70 8.33 -29.63
N PRO A 285 -46.09 9.47 -30.02
CA PRO A 285 -45.45 10.40 -29.09
C PRO A 285 -46.46 10.99 -28.09
N VAL A 286 -46.08 11.09 -26.81
CA VAL A 286 -46.93 11.70 -25.78
C VAL A 286 -46.90 13.24 -25.92
N PRO A 287 -48.05 13.92 -25.99
CA PRO A 287 -48.10 15.39 -26.12
C PRO A 287 -47.45 16.12 -24.93
N ILE A 288 -46.71 17.19 -25.23
CA ILE A 288 -45.90 17.97 -24.26
C ILE A 288 -46.74 18.48 -23.08
N ALA A 289 -47.95 18.96 -23.34
CA ALA A 289 -48.87 19.44 -22.29
C ALA A 289 -49.17 18.37 -21.21
N ARG A 290 -49.16 17.09 -21.59
CA ARG A 290 -49.40 15.96 -20.67
C ARG A 290 -48.18 15.65 -19.79
N ILE A 291 -46.98 15.90 -20.29
CA ILE A 291 -45.71 15.73 -19.56
C ILE A 291 -45.54 16.83 -18.52
N GLU A 292 -45.95 18.07 -18.86
CA GLU A 292 -45.89 19.21 -17.95
C GLU A 292 -46.86 19.08 -16.78
N ALA A 293 -48.08 18.58 -17.04
CA ALA A 293 -49.09 18.35 -16.00
C ALA A 293 -48.69 17.25 -14.99
N ALA A 294 -47.81 16.31 -15.38
CA ALA A 294 -47.36 15.21 -14.54
C ALA A 294 -46.08 15.52 -13.73
N ALA A 295 -45.51 16.72 -13.86
CA ALA A 295 -44.26 17.09 -13.20
C ALA A 295 -44.43 17.24 -11.67
N ARG A 296 -43.54 16.62 -10.89
CA ARG A 296 -43.53 16.78 -9.42
C ARG A 296 -42.66 17.98 -9.03
N THR A 297 -43.20 18.84 -8.16
CA THR A 297 -42.46 19.96 -7.56
C THR A 297 -41.87 19.52 -6.22
N GLN A 298 -40.54 19.56 -6.08
CA GLN A 298 -39.86 19.21 -4.84
C GLN A 298 -39.66 20.47 -3.98
N SER A 299 -40.38 20.58 -2.84
CA SER A 299 -40.18 21.63 -1.85
C SER A 299 -39.43 21.08 -0.63
N ALA A 300 -38.45 21.84 -0.13
CA ALA A 300 -37.64 21.45 1.02
C ALA A 300 -38.42 21.61 2.33
N GLY A 301 -39.04 20.54 2.81
CA GLY A 301 -39.67 20.46 4.13
C GLY A 301 -38.69 19.95 5.19
N VAL A 302 -38.49 20.74 6.25
CA VAL A 302 -37.66 20.40 7.43
C VAL A 302 -38.34 19.29 8.24
N THR A 303 -37.72 18.11 8.33
CA THR A 303 -38.20 17.02 9.19
C THR A 303 -37.63 17.19 10.61
N ARG A 304 -38.51 17.15 11.63
CA ARG A 304 -38.12 17.22 13.05
C ARG A 304 -37.33 15.97 13.47
N LEU A 305 -36.29 16.18 14.29
CA LEU A 305 -35.26 15.19 14.66
C LEU A 305 -35.79 13.91 15.32
N GLU A 306 -36.94 13.94 15.99
CA GLU A 306 -37.43 12.79 16.78
C GLU A 306 -37.78 11.57 15.91
N GLU A 307 -38.29 11.78 14.69
CA GLU A 307 -38.56 10.69 13.73
C GLU A 307 -37.29 10.13 13.08
N ALA A 308 -36.26 10.96 12.90
CA ALA A 308 -34.97 10.54 12.34
C ALA A 308 -34.20 9.62 13.30
N THR A 309 -34.28 9.87 14.61
CA THR A 309 -33.67 9.00 15.64
C THR A 309 -34.35 7.63 15.76
N ARG A 310 -35.65 7.51 15.53
CA ARG A 310 -36.36 6.22 15.61
C ARG A 310 -36.00 5.27 14.45
N ARG A 311 -35.68 5.80 13.27
CA ARG A 311 -35.17 5.02 12.13
C ARG A 311 -33.70 4.61 12.27
N ARG A 312 -32.97 5.15 13.25
CA ARG A 312 -31.51 5.02 13.40
C ARG A 312 -31.03 3.76 14.14
N ARG A 313 -31.95 2.86 14.51
CA ARG A 313 -31.62 1.58 15.18
C ARG A 313 -31.56 0.36 14.25
N GLU A 314 -31.83 0.51 12.96
CA GLU A 314 -31.50 -0.52 11.98
C GLU A 314 -30.32 -0.04 11.13
N PRO A 315 -29.21 -0.79 11.07
CA PRO A 315 -28.08 -0.41 10.23
C PRO A 315 -28.53 -0.38 8.76
N THR A 316 -28.19 0.71 8.07
CA THR A 316 -28.35 0.91 6.63
C THR A 316 -27.41 0.01 5.83
N THR A 317 -27.58 -1.30 5.97
CA THR A 317 -27.57 -2.21 4.83
C THR A 317 -29.04 -2.44 4.52
N SER A 318 -29.46 -2.22 3.27
CA SER A 318 -30.66 -2.89 2.76
C SER A 318 -30.65 -4.33 3.29
N ARG A 319 -31.62 -4.71 4.14
CA ARG A 319 -31.85 -6.09 4.54
C ARG A 319 -32.19 -6.83 3.25
N THR A 320 -31.17 -7.25 2.51
CA THR A 320 -31.32 -8.29 1.51
C THR A 320 -31.79 -9.51 2.30
N SER A 321 -33.07 -9.80 2.16
CA SER A 321 -33.73 -10.90 2.85
C SER A 321 -33.14 -12.21 2.33
N GLY A 322 -32.31 -12.86 3.14
CA GLY A 322 -31.71 -14.15 2.81
C GLY A 322 -30.97 -14.74 4.00
N PRO A 323 -30.89 -16.07 4.14
CA PRO A 323 -30.13 -16.68 5.23
C PRO A 323 -28.62 -16.38 5.08
N PRO A 324 -27.85 -16.38 6.18
CA PRO A 324 -26.41 -16.18 6.16
C PRO A 324 -25.72 -17.15 5.20
N VAL A 325 -24.76 -16.66 4.40
CA VAL A 325 -24.07 -17.45 3.37
C VAL A 325 -22.55 -17.29 3.45
N VAL A 326 -21.82 -18.39 3.29
CA VAL A 326 -20.37 -18.40 3.15
C VAL A 326 -20.00 -18.36 1.68
N LEU A 327 -19.14 -17.42 1.30
CA LEU A 327 -18.65 -17.30 -0.07
C LEU A 327 -17.32 -18.03 -0.22
N ILE A 328 -17.21 -18.92 -1.20
CA ILE A 328 -15.97 -19.55 -1.62
C ILE A 328 -15.58 -18.93 -2.95
N VAL A 329 -14.51 -18.13 -2.96
CA VAL A 329 -14.17 -17.27 -4.10
C VAL A 329 -12.80 -17.64 -4.66
N GLY A 330 -12.67 -17.74 -5.98
CA GLY A 330 -11.38 -17.91 -6.63
C GLY A 330 -11.48 -18.12 -8.13
N THR A 331 -10.35 -18.42 -8.78
CA THR A 331 -10.28 -18.68 -10.22
C THR A 331 -10.63 -20.14 -10.50
N LEU A 332 -11.90 -20.44 -10.75
CA LEU A 332 -12.36 -21.82 -10.92
C LEU A 332 -11.83 -22.51 -12.17
N ASP A 333 -11.43 -21.74 -13.19
CA ASP A 333 -10.81 -22.25 -14.42
C ASP A 333 -9.52 -23.04 -14.17
N THR A 334 -8.82 -22.73 -13.09
CA THR A 334 -7.51 -23.26 -12.73
C THR A 334 -7.53 -23.99 -11.40
N LYS A 335 -8.38 -23.56 -10.46
CA LYS A 335 -8.42 -24.02 -9.05
C LYS A 335 -9.79 -24.58 -8.63
N GLY A 336 -10.58 -25.01 -9.60
CA GLY A 336 -11.95 -25.46 -9.34
C GLY A 336 -12.04 -26.67 -8.40
N ALA A 337 -11.10 -27.61 -8.45
CA ALA A 337 -11.13 -28.80 -7.59
C ALA A 337 -10.89 -28.46 -6.12
N GLU A 338 -9.94 -27.57 -5.86
CA GLU A 338 -9.54 -27.08 -4.55
C GLU A 338 -10.65 -26.24 -3.90
N LEU A 339 -11.27 -25.33 -4.67
CA LEU A 339 -12.37 -24.51 -4.19
C LEU A 339 -13.63 -25.35 -3.92
N ARG A 340 -13.92 -26.36 -4.75
CA ARG A 340 -15.01 -27.32 -4.48
C ARG A 340 -14.74 -28.16 -3.24
N PHE A 341 -13.50 -28.59 -3.02
CA PHE A 341 -13.10 -29.29 -1.79
C PHE A 341 -13.35 -28.44 -0.54
N ILE A 342 -12.98 -27.15 -0.56
CA ILE A 342 -13.29 -26.21 0.53
C ILE A 342 -14.80 -26.07 0.72
N ARG A 343 -15.56 -25.86 -0.37
CA ARG A 343 -17.02 -25.75 -0.35
C ARG A 343 -17.66 -26.97 0.32
N ASP A 344 -17.23 -28.18 -0.03
CA ASP A 344 -17.84 -29.42 0.46
C ASP A 344 -17.64 -29.60 1.96
N ILE A 345 -16.47 -29.23 2.50
CA ILE A 345 -16.21 -29.22 3.94
C ILE A 345 -17.13 -28.22 4.66
N ILE A 346 -17.25 -27.00 4.12
CA ILE A 346 -18.06 -25.95 4.74
C ILE A 346 -19.55 -26.33 4.68
N ALA A 347 -20.04 -26.80 3.53
CA ALA A 347 -21.41 -27.24 3.34
C ALA A 347 -21.75 -28.43 4.24
N GLY A 348 -20.84 -29.40 4.38
CA GLY A 348 -20.97 -30.54 5.29
C GLY A 348 -21.12 -30.16 6.76
N SER A 349 -20.75 -28.93 7.14
CA SER A 349 -20.95 -28.40 8.50
C SER A 349 -22.34 -27.79 8.75
N GLY A 350 -23.23 -27.79 7.75
CA GLY A 350 -24.58 -27.22 7.82
C GLY A 350 -24.66 -25.73 7.46
N LEU A 351 -23.56 -25.12 6.99
CA LEU A 351 -23.55 -23.72 6.54
C LEU A 351 -23.91 -23.62 5.06
N ARG A 352 -24.72 -22.62 4.70
CA ARG A 352 -25.04 -22.34 3.30
C ARG A 352 -23.81 -21.77 2.60
N THR A 353 -23.49 -22.30 1.42
CA THR A 353 -22.32 -21.88 0.63
C THR A 353 -22.73 -21.33 -0.74
N ARG A 354 -21.91 -20.43 -1.29
CA ARG A 354 -21.93 -20.07 -2.73
C ARG A 354 -20.50 -20.06 -3.27
N LEU A 355 -20.30 -20.74 -4.39
CA LEU A 355 -19.06 -20.78 -5.14
C LEU A 355 -19.06 -19.63 -6.17
N VAL A 356 -18.10 -18.71 -6.04
CA VAL A 356 -17.99 -17.49 -6.83
C VAL A 356 -16.75 -17.55 -7.70
N ASP A 357 -16.95 -17.46 -9.01
CA ASP A 357 -15.87 -17.45 -9.98
C ASP A 357 -15.39 -16.02 -10.27
N VAL A 358 -14.07 -15.87 -10.22
CA VAL A 358 -13.36 -14.64 -10.57
C VAL A 358 -12.28 -14.90 -11.62
N SER A 359 -12.44 -15.97 -12.41
CA SER A 359 -11.54 -16.31 -13.52
C SER A 359 -11.52 -15.23 -14.60
N THR A 360 -10.32 -14.91 -15.10
CA THR A 360 -10.14 -13.91 -16.17
C THR A 360 -9.96 -14.53 -17.56
N SER A 361 -9.90 -15.87 -17.67
CA SER A 361 -9.66 -16.55 -18.95
C SER A 361 -10.90 -16.61 -19.87
N GLY A 362 -12.08 -16.22 -19.38
CA GLY A 362 -13.35 -16.31 -20.10
C GLY A 362 -13.92 -17.74 -20.22
N LYS A 363 -13.21 -18.77 -19.74
CA LYS A 363 -13.70 -20.15 -19.73
C LYS A 363 -14.83 -20.31 -18.73
N ALA A 364 -15.92 -20.93 -19.15
CA ALA A 364 -17.03 -21.25 -18.26
C ALA A 364 -16.62 -22.30 -17.22
N ALA A 365 -16.98 -22.07 -15.97
CA ALA A 365 -16.83 -23.02 -14.88
C ALA A 365 -18.17 -23.24 -14.18
N SER A 366 -18.42 -24.45 -13.69
CA SER A 366 -19.61 -24.75 -12.86
C SER A 366 -19.46 -24.07 -11.50
N CYS A 367 -20.32 -23.07 -11.24
CA CYS A 367 -20.34 -22.25 -10.03
C CYS A 367 -21.74 -21.65 -9.80
N ASP A 368 -21.93 -21.02 -8.63
CA ASP A 368 -23.19 -20.34 -8.27
C ASP A 368 -23.21 -18.88 -8.75
N VAL A 369 -22.03 -18.28 -8.97
CA VAL A 369 -21.85 -16.92 -9.48
C VAL A 369 -20.72 -16.93 -10.48
N THR A 370 -21.04 -16.59 -11.73
CA THR A 370 -20.09 -16.69 -12.84
C THR A 370 -19.13 -15.50 -12.91
N ALA A 371 -17.96 -15.70 -13.51
CA ALA A 371 -17.01 -14.61 -13.75
C ALA A 371 -17.62 -13.48 -14.60
N GLN A 372 -18.53 -13.83 -15.52
CA GLN A 372 -19.28 -12.86 -16.33
C GLN A 372 -20.20 -12.00 -15.46
N GLU A 373 -20.94 -12.60 -14.53
CA GLU A 373 -21.77 -11.85 -13.57
C GLU A 373 -20.94 -10.88 -12.72
N ILE A 374 -19.77 -11.31 -12.25
CA ILE A 374 -18.85 -10.43 -11.53
C ILE A 374 -18.40 -9.28 -12.43
N ALA A 375 -17.91 -9.60 -13.63
CA ALA A 375 -17.37 -8.63 -14.58
C ALA A 375 -18.36 -7.54 -14.99
N LEU A 376 -19.68 -7.83 -15.02
CA LEU A 376 -20.72 -6.83 -15.28
C LEU A 376 -20.76 -5.68 -14.26
N ASN A 377 -20.13 -5.83 -13.09
CA ASN A 377 -20.06 -4.79 -12.07
C ASN A 377 -18.89 -3.81 -12.28
N HIS A 378 -18.03 -4.06 -13.27
CA HIS A 378 -16.96 -3.15 -13.65
C HIS A 378 -17.50 -1.87 -14.29
N GLY A 379 -16.78 -0.74 -14.14
CA GLY A 379 -17.24 0.57 -14.61
C GLY A 379 -17.42 0.68 -16.13
N ARG A 380 -16.71 -0.16 -16.89
CA ARG A 380 -16.84 -0.29 -18.35
C ARG A 380 -17.64 -1.53 -18.77
N GLY A 381 -18.35 -2.17 -17.84
CA GLY A 381 -19.00 -3.47 -18.07
C GLY A 381 -17.99 -4.62 -18.27
N GLY A 382 -18.50 -5.79 -18.69
CA GLY A 382 -17.70 -7.01 -18.79
C GLY A 382 -16.57 -6.97 -19.81
N SER A 383 -16.68 -6.16 -20.87
CA SER A 383 -15.61 -5.97 -21.87
C SER A 383 -14.37 -5.28 -21.29
N GLY A 384 -14.51 -4.54 -20.19
CA GLY A 384 -13.38 -3.95 -19.47
C GLY A 384 -12.58 -4.95 -18.65
N VAL A 385 -13.08 -6.18 -18.48
CA VAL A 385 -12.47 -7.22 -17.64
C VAL A 385 -11.81 -8.31 -18.47
N PHE A 386 -12.44 -8.74 -19.57
CA PHE A 386 -11.90 -9.77 -20.44
C PHE A 386 -11.09 -9.14 -21.58
N GLY A 387 -9.81 -8.84 -21.31
CA GLY A 387 -8.88 -8.25 -22.28
C GLY A 387 -7.70 -9.16 -22.61
N ALA A 388 -6.89 -8.76 -23.60
CA ALA A 388 -5.69 -9.49 -23.99
C ALA A 388 -4.57 -9.43 -22.91
N ASP A 389 -4.54 -8.36 -22.11
CA ASP A 389 -3.60 -8.24 -20.99
C ASP A 389 -4.16 -8.88 -19.72
N ARG A 390 -3.49 -9.95 -19.26
CA ARG A 390 -3.82 -10.66 -18.02
C ARG A 390 -3.70 -9.77 -16.78
N GLY A 391 -2.72 -8.86 -16.74
CA GLY A 391 -2.49 -7.96 -15.59
C GLY A 391 -3.63 -6.96 -15.43
N ALA A 392 -3.98 -6.26 -16.52
CA ALA A 392 -5.16 -5.39 -16.55
C ALA A 392 -6.45 -6.15 -16.23
N SER A 393 -6.63 -7.37 -16.77
CA SER A 393 -7.82 -8.19 -16.53
C SER A 393 -7.98 -8.58 -15.05
N VAL A 394 -6.89 -8.91 -14.35
CA VAL A 394 -6.91 -9.21 -12.91
C VAL A 394 -7.32 -7.98 -12.10
N THR A 395 -6.78 -6.81 -12.44
CA THR A 395 -7.09 -5.54 -11.75
C THR A 395 -8.56 -5.17 -11.97
N ALA A 396 -9.03 -5.21 -13.22
CA ALA A 396 -10.42 -4.92 -13.57
C ALA A 396 -11.39 -5.93 -12.92
N MET A 397 -11.04 -7.22 -12.88
CA MET A 397 -11.84 -8.24 -12.19
C MET A 397 -11.89 -8.01 -10.68
N ALA A 398 -10.76 -7.63 -10.06
CA ALA A 398 -10.72 -7.32 -8.63
C ALA A 398 -11.65 -6.13 -8.29
N GLU A 399 -11.64 -5.08 -9.11
CA GLU A 399 -12.57 -3.95 -8.97
C GLU A 399 -14.03 -4.35 -9.16
N ALA A 400 -14.31 -5.19 -10.17
CA ALA A 400 -15.64 -5.70 -10.44
C ALA A 400 -16.15 -6.55 -9.27
N PHE A 401 -15.29 -7.43 -8.76
CA PHE A 401 -15.56 -8.27 -7.59
C PHE A 401 -15.83 -7.44 -6.34
N GLU A 402 -15.01 -6.41 -6.06
CA GLU A 402 -15.25 -5.51 -4.94
C GLU A 402 -16.63 -4.85 -5.02
N ARG A 403 -16.99 -4.30 -6.18
CA ARG A 403 -18.28 -3.63 -6.40
C ARG A 403 -19.45 -4.60 -6.27
N TRP A 404 -19.31 -5.81 -6.80
CA TRP A 404 -20.31 -6.85 -6.66
C TRP A 404 -20.49 -7.26 -5.19
N LEU A 405 -19.38 -7.46 -4.48
CA LEU A 405 -19.37 -7.91 -3.09
C LEU A 405 -20.01 -6.89 -2.15
N ARG A 406 -19.78 -5.58 -2.36
CA ARG A 406 -20.42 -4.49 -1.60
C ARG A 406 -21.96 -4.49 -1.70
N ARG A 407 -22.53 -5.09 -2.74
CA ARG A 407 -23.98 -5.19 -2.95
C ARG A 407 -24.59 -6.46 -2.34
N GLN A 408 -23.75 -7.40 -1.92
CA GLN A 408 -24.20 -8.62 -1.26
C GLN A 408 -24.51 -8.32 0.21
N GLY A 409 -25.56 -8.92 0.76
CA GLY A 409 -25.82 -8.91 2.20
C GLY A 409 -25.78 -10.31 2.80
N ASN A 410 -25.83 -10.36 4.14
CA ASN A 410 -25.80 -11.57 4.96
C ASN A 410 -24.63 -12.51 4.62
N ILE A 411 -23.47 -11.95 4.29
CA ILE A 411 -22.23 -12.73 4.17
C ILE A 411 -21.81 -13.15 5.58
N ALA A 412 -21.91 -14.46 5.84
CA ALA A 412 -21.52 -15.08 7.10
C ALA A 412 -20.00 -15.20 7.22
N GLY A 413 -19.32 -15.42 6.09
CA GLY A 413 -17.87 -15.49 5.98
C GLY A 413 -17.44 -15.62 4.52
N ILE A 414 -16.15 -15.42 4.25
CA ILE A 414 -15.58 -15.53 2.91
C ILE A 414 -14.22 -16.22 2.97
N ILE A 415 -13.99 -17.16 2.04
CA ILE A 415 -12.73 -17.89 1.92
C ILE A 415 -12.26 -17.96 0.47
N SER A 416 -10.95 -17.91 0.28
CA SER A 416 -10.30 -18.11 -1.01
C SER A 416 -9.05 -18.98 -0.87
N ALA A 417 -8.67 -19.64 -1.95
CA ALA A 417 -7.42 -20.37 -2.06
C ALA A 417 -6.75 -20.12 -3.42
N GLY A 418 -5.47 -19.75 -3.41
CA GLY A 418 -4.72 -19.51 -4.64
C GLY A 418 -3.33 -18.90 -4.41
N GLY A 419 -2.54 -18.75 -5.48
CA GLY A 419 -1.25 -18.08 -5.42
C GLY A 419 -1.35 -16.56 -5.30
N SER A 420 -0.24 -15.86 -5.55
CA SER A 420 -0.15 -14.38 -5.52
C SER A 420 -1.26 -13.69 -6.31
N GLY A 421 -1.47 -14.08 -7.58
CA GLY A 421 -2.49 -13.46 -8.43
C GLY A 421 -3.92 -13.68 -7.94
N GLY A 422 -4.22 -14.85 -7.38
CA GLY A 422 -5.55 -15.14 -6.81
C GLY A 422 -5.81 -14.32 -5.54
N ALA A 423 -4.81 -14.22 -4.66
CA ALA A 423 -4.88 -13.39 -3.46
C ALA A 423 -5.08 -11.91 -3.81
N SER A 424 -4.34 -11.38 -4.80
CA SER A 424 -4.48 -10.00 -5.27
C SER A 424 -5.87 -9.70 -5.85
N LEU A 425 -6.53 -10.70 -6.44
CA LEU A 425 -7.85 -10.55 -7.04
C LEU A 425 -8.95 -10.42 -5.96
N VAL A 426 -8.92 -11.29 -4.96
CA VAL A 426 -9.99 -11.36 -3.95
C VAL A 426 -9.79 -10.38 -2.78
N ALA A 427 -8.54 -10.01 -2.47
CA ALA A 427 -8.23 -9.20 -1.30
C ALA A 427 -8.92 -7.82 -1.29
N PRO A 428 -8.96 -7.03 -2.39
CA PRO A 428 -9.70 -5.77 -2.42
C PRO A 428 -11.17 -5.93 -2.04
N GLY A 429 -11.85 -6.94 -2.60
CA GLY A 429 -13.22 -7.27 -2.25
C GLY A 429 -13.35 -7.66 -0.77
N MET A 430 -12.53 -8.58 -0.29
CA MET A 430 -12.57 -9.02 1.12
C MET A 430 -12.36 -7.84 2.08
N ARG A 431 -11.48 -6.88 1.76
CA ARG A 431 -11.28 -5.66 2.56
C ARG A 431 -12.50 -4.75 2.59
N ALA A 432 -13.37 -4.80 1.59
CA ALA A 432 -14.60 -4.00 1.59
C ALA A 432 -15.63 -4.50 2.61
N LEU A 433 -15.58 -5.78 3.02
CA LEU A 433 -16.50 -6.33 4.00
C LEU A 433 -16.29 -5.74 5.41
N PRO A 434 -17.34 -5.66 6.24
CA PRO A 434 -17.21 -5.15 7.61
C PRO A 434 -16.18 -5.91 8.45
N VAL A 435 -15.52 -5.20 9.37
CA VAL A 435 -14.65 -5.81 10.38
C VAL A 435 -15.45 -6.81 11.24
N GLY A 436 -14.82 -7.95 11.54
CA GLY A 436 -15.38 -9.06 12.28
C GLY A 436 -16.10 -10.11 11.44
N VAL A 437 -16.48 -9.82 10.18
CA VAL A 437 -16.91 -10.89 9.25
C VAL A 437 -15.70 -11.78 8.98
N PRO A 438 -15.75 -13.11 9.21
CA PRO A 438 -14.62 -14.01 8.97
C PRO A 438 -14.15 -13.96 7.51
N LYS A 439 -12.87 -13.65 7.30
CA LYS A 439 -12.24 -13.56 5.97
C LYS A 439 -10.93 -14.33 5.99
N LEU A 440 -10.78 -15.34 5.13
CA LEU A 440 -9.60 -16.21 5.12
C LEU A 440 -9.07 -16.41 3.70
N ILE A 441 -7.78 -16.13 3.48
CA ILE A 441 -7.09 -16.41 2.22
C ILE A 441 -6.01 -17.46 2.46
N ILE A 442 -6.14 -18.62 1.82
CA ILE A 442 -5.11 -19.66 1.79
C ILE A 442 -4.19 -19.39 0.60
N SER A 443 -2.94 -19.02 0.84
CA SER A 443 -2.04 -18.59 -0.25
C SER A 443 -0.57 -18.94 -0.04
N SER A 444 0.11 -19.17 -1.16
CA SER A 444 1.57 -19.37 -1.21
C SER A 444 2.36 -18.09 -0.93
N VAL A 445 1.72 -16.93 -0.83
CA VAL A 445 2.36 -15.67 -0.42
C VAL A 445 2.13 -15.29 1.04
N ALA A 446 1.41 -16.10 1.82
CA ALA A 446 1.13 -15.77 3.22
C ALA A 446 2.40 -15.74 4.11
N SER A 447 3.48 -16.42 3.70
CA SER A 447 4.79 -16.37 4.36
C SER A 447 5.69 -15.29 3.73
N GLY A 448 5.17 -14.08 3.59
CA GLY A 448 5.85 -12.92 2.98
C GLY A 448 5.26 -11.60 3.45
N ASP A 449 5.44 -10.51 2.67
CA ASP A 449 4.74 -9.25 2.94
C ASP A 449 3.26 -9.37 2.58
N VAL A 450 2.43 -9.43 3.62
CA VAL A 450 0.97 -9.54 3.48
C VAL A 450 0.24 -8.20 3.60
N GLY A 451 0.95 -7.11 3.91
CA GLY A 451 0.37 -5.78 4.11
C GLY A 451 -0.53 -5.32 2.96
N PRO A 452 -0.11 -5.44 1.68
CA PRO A 452 -0.92 -5.08 0.52
C PRO A 452 -2.20 -5.89 0.34
N TYR A 453 -2.32 -7.07 0.95
CA TYR A 453 -3.51 -7.92 0.87
C TYR A 453 -4.46 -7.65 2.04
N VAL A 454 -3.94 -7.61 3.26
CA VAL A 454 -4.72 -7.43 4.49
C VAL A 454 -5.23 -5.99 4.62
N GLY A 455 -4.38 -4.99 4.35
CA GLY A 455 -4.73 -3.58 4.51
C GLY A 455 -5.26 -3.25 5.92
N PRO A 456 -6.27 -2.38 6.06
CA PRO A 456 -6.88 -2.04 7.35
C PRO A 456 -7.98 -3.03 7.80
N ALA A 457 -8.09 -4.20 7.16
CA ALA A 457 -9.11 -5.20 7.48
C ALA A 457 -8.53 -6.35 8.32
N ASP A 458 -9.40 -7.16 8.90
CA ASP A 458 -9.11 -8.37 9.68
C ASP A 458 -9.07 -9.63 8.79
N ILE A 459 -8.31 -9.58 7.69
CA ILE A 459 -8.13 -10.74 6.81
C ILE A 459 -7.10 -11.71 7.42
N THR A 460 -7.49 -12.97 7.57
CA THR A 460 -6.57 -14.05 7.98
C THR A 460 -5.85 -14.61 6.76
N MET A 461 -4.52 -14.57 6.78
CA MET A 461 -3.67 -15.19 5.77
C MET A 461 -3.18 -16.55 6.27
N MET A 462 -3.44 -17.62 5.53
CA MET A 462 -2.97 -18.98 5.85
C MET A 462 -2.01 -19.45 4.77
N TYR A 463 -0.81 -19.87 5.17
CA TYR A 463 0.19 -20.36 4.21
C TYR A 463 -0.22 -21.71 3.63
N SER A 464 -0.24 -21.81 2.29
CA SER A 464 -0.65 -23.04 1.59
C SER A 464 0.37 -24.17 1.67
N VAL A 465 1.60 -23.90 2.13
CA VAL A 465 2.77 -24.79 2.20
C VAL A 465 3.29 -25.22 0.83
N THR A 466 2.44 -25.82 0.01
CA THR A 466 2.71 -26.11 -1.40
C THR A 466 1.98 -25.11 -2.28
N ASP A 467 2.31 -25.06 -3.57
CA ASP A 467 1.45 -24.32 -4.50
C ASP A 467 0.03 -24.88 -4.43
N VAL A 468 -0.97 -24.01 -4.56
CA VAL A 468 -2.39 -24.41 -4.59
C VAL A 468 -2.65 -24.92 -5.99
N GLN A 469 -2.08 -26.05 -6.39
CA GLN A 469 -2.26 -26.64 -7.71
C GLN A 469 -2.47 -28.15 -7.58
N GLY A 470 -3.71 -28.56 -7.76
CA GLY A 470 -4.15 -29.94 -7.55
C GLY A 470 -4.35 -30.31 -6.08
N LEU A 471 -5.18 -31.32 -5.87
CA LEU A 471 -5.41 -31.92 -4.56
C LEU A 471 -4.42 -33.07 -4.31
N ASN A 472 -3.52 -32.88 -3.36
CA ASN A 472 -2.58 -33.88 -2.85
C ASN A 472 -2.76 -34.03 -1.33
N SER A 473 -2.02 -34.93 -0.69
CA SER A 473 -2.14 -35.18 0.77
C SER A 473 -1.90 -33.92 1.61
N ILE A 474 -0.92 -33.10 1.23
CA ILE A 474 -0.60 -31.85 1.92
C ILE A 474 -1.66 -30.79 1.64
N SER A 475 -2.00 -30.54 0.37
CA SER A 475 -2.98 -29.50 0.03
C SER A 475 -4.37 -29.82 0.59
N ARG A 476 -4.81 -31.09 0.62
CA ARG A 476 -6.06 -31.49 1.31
C ARG A 476 -6.04 -31.16 2.79
N THR A 477 -4.93 -31.42 3.48
CA THR A 477 -4.78 -31.12 4.91
C THR A 477 -4.85 -29.62 5.17
N VAL A 478 -4.08 -28.83 4.40
CA VAL A 478 -4.02 -27.37 4.58
C VAL A 478 -5.33 -26.69 4.19
N LEU A 479 -5.91 -27.03 3.04
CA LEU A 479 -7.21 -26.51 2.61
C LEU A 479 -8.33 -26.91 3.58
N GLY A 480 -8.27 -28.13 4.12
CA GLY A 480 -9.20 -28.61 5.14
C GLY A 480 -9.10 -27.82 6.44
N ASN A 481 -7.89 -27.56 6.93
CA ASN A 481 -7.67 -26.73 8.11
C ASN A 481 -8.24 -25.31 7.91
N GLY A 482 -7.99 -24.69 6.76
CA GLY A 482 -8.54 -23.36 6.45
C GLY A 482 -10.06 -23.35 6.38
N ALA A 483 -10.68 -24.37 5.79
CA ALA A 483 -12.13 -24.53 5.75
C ALA A 483 -12.72 -24.70 7.16
N HIS A 484 -12.17 -25.60 7.98
CA HIS A 484 -12.64 -25.82 9.35
C HIS A 484 -12.43 -24.60 10.26
N ALA A 485 -11.32 -23.88 10.11
CA ALA A 485 -11.08 -22.64 10.83
C ALA A 485 -12.16 -21.59 10.49
N LEU A 486 -12.49 -21.43 9.21
CA LEU A 486 -13.57 -20.53 8.79
C LEU A 486 -14.92 -20.97 9.36
N VAL A 487 -15.25 -22.27 9.30
CA VAL A 487 -16.49 -22.81 9.90
C VAL A 487 -16.60 -22.45 11.38
N GLY A 488 -15.52 -22.64 12.15
CA GLY A 488 -15.47 -22.29 13.57
C GLY A 488 -15.74 -20.81 13.81
N MET A 489 -15.05 -19.92 13.08
CA MET A 489 -15.24 -18.48 13.17
C MET A 489 -16.67 -18.06 12.81
N VAL A 490 -17.25 -18.64 11.75
CA VAL A 490 -18.61 -18.31 11.28
C VAL A 490 -19.65 -18.76 12.29
N LYS A 491 -19.59 -20.00 12.78
CA LYS A 491 -20.56 -20.52 13.75
C LYS A 491 -20.53 -19.73 15.06
N ALA A 492 -19.34 -19.53 15.63
CA ALA A 492 -19.19 -18.75 16.86
C ALA A 492 -19.77 -17.34 16.72
N ARG A 493 -19.53 -16.66 15.59
CA ARG A 493 -20.10 -15.34 15.31
C ARG A 493 -21.62 -15.36 15.20
N LEU A 494 -22.19 -16.35 14.50
CA LEU A 494 -23.65 -16.49 14.36
C LEU A 494 -24.32 -16.76 15.71
N ASP A 495 -23.71 -17.61 16.55
CA ASP A 495 -24.17 -17.92 17.89
C ASP A 495 -24.11 -16.68 18.81
N GLU A 496 -23.01 -15.92 18.75
CA GLU A 496 -22.89 -14.64 19.46
C GLU A 496 -23.94 -13.62 19.01
N GLN A 497 -24.23 -13.54 17.71
CA GLN A 497 -25.23 -12.61 17.19
C GLN A 497 -26.65 -12.99 17.68
N ALA A 498 -26.96 -14.29 17.70
CA ALA A 498 -28.20 -14.79 18.28
C ALA A 498 -28.26 -14.54 19.81
N GLY A 499 -27.13 -14.64 20.51
CA GLY A 499 -27.00 -14.34 21.94
C GLY A 499 -27.12 -12.86 22.28
N LYS A 500 -26.46 -11.97 21.54
CA LYS A 500 -26.51 -10.50 21.70
C LYS A 500 -27.90 -9.94 21.43
N GLN A 501 -28.69 -10.56 20.55
CA GLN A 501 -30.11 -10.23 20.39
C GLN A 501 -30.95 -10.56 21.64
N ARG A 502 -30.50 -11.49 22.49
CA ARG A 502 -31.16 -11.88 23.74
C ARG A 502 -30.67 -11.08 24.96
N SER A 503 -29.46 -10.52 24.92
CA SER A 503 -28.88 -9.69 25.97
C SER A 503 -28.57 -8.27 25.47
N ALA A 504 -29.61 -7.46 25.24
CA ALA A 504 -29.43 -6.04 24.94
C ALA A 504 -29.07 -5.27 26.23
N GLY A 505 -27.81 -5.35 26.67
CA GLY A 505 -27.32 -4.70 27.89
C GLY A 505 -25.89 -4.19 27.80
N ALA A 506 -25.75 -2.87 27.99
CA ALA A 506 -24.64 -2.16 28.64
C ALA A 506 -23.22 -2.13 28.02
N ASN A 507 -23.06 -1.97 26.70
CA ASN A 507 -21.78 -1.46 26.16
C ASN A 507 -21.90 0.04 25.84
N LEU A 508 -20.88 0.80 26.24
CA LEU A 508 -20.76 2.21 25.86
C LEU A 508 -20.61 2.30 24.33
N PRO A 509 -21.21 3.33 23.69
CA PRO A 509 -20.98 3.58 22.27
C PRO A 509 -19.51 3.87 22.00
N ALA A 510 -18.90 3.17 21.04
CA ALA A 510 -17.52 3.40 20.65
C ALA A 510 -17.37 4.63 19.75
N ILE A 511 -16.31 5.40 19.96
CA ILE A 511 -15.98 6.59 19.18
C ILE A 511 -14.51 6.55 18.75
N GLY A 512 -14.22 7.04 17.54
CA GLY A 512 -12.85 7.13 17.04
C GLY A 512 -12.25 8.51 17.32
N ILE A 513 -10.99 8.55 17.75
CA ILE A 513 -10.24 9.79 17.96
C ILE A 513 -8.89 9.71 17.24
N THR A 514 -8.60 10.63 16.32
CA THR A 514 -7.26 10.69 15.68
C THR A 514 -6.26 11.44 16.54
N MET A 515 -5.00 11.02 16.49
CA MET A 515 -3.92 11.51 17.34
C MET A 515 -2.58 11.52 16.61
N PHE A 516 -1.74 12.48 16.94
CA PHE A 516 -0.31 12.47 16.63
C PHE A 516 0.48 12.96 17.85
N GLY A 517 1.78 12.65 17.93
CA GLY A 517 2.61 12.93 19.12
C GLY A 517 2.44 14.36 19.67
N VAL A 518 2.40 15.36 18.79
CA VAL A 518 2.25 16.79 19.08
C VAL A 518 0.82 17.26 19.45
N THR A 519 -0.15 16.35 19.40
CA THR A 519 -1.56 16.55 19.80
C THR A 519 -1.99 15.60 20.92
N THR A 520 -1.05 14.78 21.44
CA THR A 520 -1.30 13.81 22.50
C THR A 520 -1.96 14.42 23.74
N PRO A 521 -1.53 15.59 24.25
CA PRO A 521 -2.16 16.20 25.42
C PRO A 521 -3.68 16.43 25.21
N ALA A 522 -4.07 16.97 24.05
CA ALA A 522 -5.46 17.19 23.71
C ALA A 522 -6.26 15.88 23.66
N VAL A 523 -5.73 14.88 22.96
CA VAL A 523 -6.41 13.57 22.79
C VAL A 523 -6.58 12.85 24.12
N GLN A 524 -5.54 12.82 24.96
CA GLN A 524 -5.62 12.19 26.28
C GLN A 524 -6.68 12.87 27.16
N LYS A 525 -6.76 14.20 27.11
CA LYS A 525 -7.79 14.95 27.86
C LYS A 525 -9.20 14.65 27.36
N ILE A 526 -9.42 14.69 26.03
CA ILE A 526 -10.73 14.39 25.42
C ILE A 526 -11.17 12.96 25.76
N ALA A 527 -10.27 11.98 25.60
CA ALA A 527 -10.57 10.58 25.93
C ALA A 527 -10.89 10.41 27.41
N ALA A 528 -10.15 11.06 28.31
CA ALA A 528 -10.41 11.02 29.75
C ALA A 528 -11.78 11.62 30.11
N ASP A 529 -12.18 12.71 29.46
CA ASP A 529 -13.47 13.38 29.72
C ASP A 529 -14.67 12.61 29.15
N LEU A 530 -14.46 11.79 28.13
CA LEU A 530 -15.52 11.04 27.45
C LEU A 530 -15.64 9.58 27.90
N ARG A 531 -14.66 9.03 28.64
CA ARG A 531 -14.60 7.60 28.99
C ARG A 531 -15.79 7.05 29.78
N GLU A 532 -16.54 7.92 30.48
CA GLU A 532 -17.75 7.52 31.21
C GLU A 532 -18.97 7.37 30.29
N ASP A 533 -18.97 8.09 29.18
CA ASP A 533 -20.08 8.15 28.23
C ASP A 533 -19.83 7.27 26.98
N PHE A 534 -18.55 7.05 26.62
CA PHE A 534 -18.12 6.42 25.37
C PHE A 534 -16.90 5.51 25.56
N GLU A 535 -16.78 4.50 24.70
CA GLU A 535 -15.55 3.75 24.51
C GLU A 535 -14.65 4.49 23.50
N CYS A 536 -13.55 5.09 23.97
CA CYS A 536 -12.67 5.89 23.11
C CYS A 536 -11.58 5.03 22.46
N LEU A 537 -11.64 4.89 21.13
CA LEU A 537 -10.60 4.23 20.34
C LEU A 537 -9.69 5.28 19.70
N VAL A 538 -8.40 5.26 20.06
CA VAL A 538 -7.42 6.24 19.58
C VAL A 538 -6.63 5.69 18.40
N PHE A 539 -6.53 6.47 17.33
CA PHE A 539 -5.85 6.11 16.08
C PHE A 539 -4.69 7.06 15.81
N HIS A 540 -3.48 6.50 15.67
CA HIS A 540 -2.31 7.30 15.32
C HIS A 540 -2.36 7.71 13.84
N ALA A 541 -2.30 9.01 13.56
CA ALA A 541 -2.53 9.61 12.25
C ALA A 541 -1.31 9.42 11.30
N THR A 542 -0.96 8.17 11.02
CA THR A 542 0.19 7.77 10.18
C THR A 542 -0.23 7.22 8.81
N GLY A 543 -1.37 7.66 8.29
CA GLY A 543 -2.03 7.15 7.09
C GLY A 543 -2.81 5.86 7.36
N VAL A 544 -2.19 4.88 8.04
CA VAL A 544 -2.85 3.62 8.40
C VAL A 544 -3.90 3.83 9.50
N GLY A 545 -3.64 4.69 10.49
CA GLY A 545 -4.58 4.90 11.58
C GLY A 545 -5.86 5.58 11.13
N GLY A 546 -5.79 6.63 10.29
CA GLY A 546 -6.98 7.24 9.70
C GLY A 546 -7.79 6.24 8.88
N ARG A 547 -7.13 5.42 8.04
CA ARG A 547 -7.80 4.34 7.28
C ARG A 547 -8.45 3.30 8.18
N SER A 548 -7.83 2.96 9.31
CA SER A 548 -8.37 1.99 10.26
C SER A 548 -9.61 2.54 10.96
N MET A 549 -9.56 3.80 11.41
CA MET A 549 -10.71 4.51 11.96
C MET A 549 -11.88 4.54 10.97
N GLU A 550 -11.62 4.98 9.74
CA GLU A 550 -12.63 5.04 8.68
C GLU A 550 -13.19 3.66 8.35
N LYS A 551 -12.36 2.62 8.39
CA LYS A 551 -12.81 1.24 8.21
C LYS A 551 -13.80 0.80 9.30
N LEU A 552 -13.60 1.21 10.55
CA LEU A 552 -14.54 0.93 11.64
C LEU A 552 -15.84 1.75 11.48
N VAL A 553 -15.76 2.99 10.98
CA VAL A 553 -16.94 3.80 10.61
C VAL A 553 -17.77 3.08 9.54
N GLU A 554 -17.14 2.64 8.44
CA GLU A 554 -17.83 1.91 7.37
C GLU A 554 -18.42 0.58 7.86
N SER A 555 -17.77 -0.04 8.83
CA SER A 555 -18.24 -1.29 9.45
C SER A 555 -19.39 -1.06 10.45
N GLY A 556 -19.79 0.19 10.69
CA GLY A 556 -20.84 0.55 11.66
C GLY A 556 -20.43 0.31 13.12
N GLN A 557 -19.13 0.24 13.40
CA GLN A 557 -18.59 -0.04 14.73
C GLN A 557 -18.27 1.23 15.53
N LEU A 558 -18.24 2.39 14.88
CA LEU A 558 -18.08 3.69 15.54
C LEU A 558 -19.38 4.49 15.46
N ALA A 559 -19.86 4.95 16.61
CA ALA A 559 -21.05 5.78 16.72
C ALA A 559 -20.80 7.21 16.25
N GLY A 560 -19.56 7.70 16.39
CA GLY A 560 -19.12 9.04 15.97
C GLY A 560 -17.59 9.16 15.96
N VAL A 561 -17.10 10.27 15.41
CA VAL A 561 -15.67 10.50 15.23
C VAL A 561 -15.27 11.88 15.75
N ILE A 562 -14.15 11.93 16.49
CA ILE A 562 -13.39 13.13 16.83
C ILE A 562 -12.09 13.10 16.03
N ASP A 563 -12.11 13.65 14.82
CA ASP A 563 -10.95 13.69 13.94
C ASP A 563 -10.10 14.94 14.25
N LEU A 564 -9.46 14.91 15.43
CA LEU A 564 -8.70 16.04 15.95
C LEU A 564 -7.44 16.30 15.11
N THR A 565 -6.78 15.25 14.66
CA THR A 565 -5.46 15.30 14.04
C THR A 565 -5.54 14.82 12.59
N THR A 566 -5.57 15.79 11.67
CA THR A 566 -5.78 15.57 10.23
C THR A 566 -4.49 15.65 9.40
N THR A 567 -3.32 15.57 10.06
CA THR A 567 -1.96 15.63 9.47
C THR A 567 -1.71 14.70 8.28
N GLU A 568 -2.43 13.59 8.17
CA GLU A 568 -2.32 12.66 7.03
C GLU A 568 -2.67 13.35 5.68
N VAL A 569 -3.42 14.46 5.72
CA VAL A 569 -3.71 15.32 4.55
C VAL A 569 -2.47 16.09 4.11
N CYS A 570 -1.60 16.53 5.03
CA CYS A 570 -0.33 17.18 4.71
C CYS A 570 0.54 16.25 3.87
N ASP A 571 0.71 15.02 4.37
CA ASP A 571 1.51 14.00 3.72
C ASP A 571 0.95 13.60 2.35
N LEU A 572 -0.38 13.49 2.22
CA LEU A 572 -1.02 13.23 0.92
C LEU A 572 -0.71 14.34 -0.10
N LEU A 573 -0.83 15.61 0.27
CA LEU A 573 -0.72 16.73 -0.67
C LEU A 573 0.72 17.15 -0.96
N MET A 574 1.67 16.84 -0.06
CA MET A 574 3.08 17.25 -0.15
C MET A 574 4.04 16.06 -0.34
N GLY A 575 3.52 14.83 -0.36
CA GLY A 575 4.32 13.62 -0.58
C GLY A 575 5.14 13.19 0.64
N GLY A 576 4.54 13.29 1.82
CA GLY A 576 5.11 12.75 3.06
C GLY A 576 5.01 11.23 3.15
N VAL A 577 5.61 10.64 4.20
CA VAL A 577 5.74 9.18 4.38
C VAL A 577 4.51 8.53 5.03
N PHE A 578 3.62 9.33 5.61
CA PHE A 578 2.38 8.90 6.26
C PHE A 578 1.11 9.45 5.58
N PRO A 579 0.96 9.32 4.25
CA PRO A 579 -0.14 9.94 3.54
C PRO A 579 -1.46 9.21 3.84
N ALA A 580 -2.53 10.01 3.92
CA ALA A 580 -3.87 9.51 3.69
C ALA A 580 -4.04 9.03 2.23
N THR A 581 -5.20 8.46 1.91
CA THR A 581 -5.59 8.24 0.51
C THR A 581 -6.47 9.39 0.03
N GLU A 582 -6.74 9.47 -1.27
CA GLU A 582 -7.69 10.45 -1.82
C GLU A 582 -9.12 10.29 -1.28
N ASP A 583 -9.46 9.15 -0.67
CA ASP A 583 -10.76 8.88 -0.05
C ASP A 583 -10.83 9.30 1.43
N ARG A 584 -9.81 9.98 1.99
CA ARG A 584 -9.89 10.49 3.37
C ARG A 584 -11.14 11.36 3.56
N PHE A 585 -11.83 11.15 4.67
CA PHE A 585 -13.18 11.61 5.04
C PHE A 585 -14.33 10.89 4.34
N GLY A 586 -14.06 10.05 3.33
CA GLY A 586 -15.06 9.37 2.51
C GLY A 586 -15.99 8.48 3.32
N ALA A 587 -15.45 7.73 4.28
CA ALA A 587 -16.25 6.89 5.18
C ALA A 587 -17.27 7.70 5.98
N ILE A 588 -16.88 8.88 6.47
CA ILE A 588 -17.75 9.78 7.24
C ILE A 588 -18.83 10.37 6.32
N ILE A 589 -18.44 10.80 5.11
CA ILE A 589 -19.35 11.31 4.08
C ILE A 589 -20.45 10.29 3.77
N ARG A 590 -20.07 9.02 3.55
CA ARG A 590 -20.99 7.94 3.18
C ARG A 590 -21.88 7.48 4.35
N SER A 591 -21.32 7.37 5.56
CA SER A 591 -22.01 6.83 6.74
C SER A 591 -22.85 7.85 7.49
N ARG A 592 -22.58 9.16 7.32
CA ARG A 592 -23.28 10.27 8.00
C ARG A 592 -23.22 10.17 9.52
N VAL A 593 -22.16 9.57 10.06
CA VAL A 593 -21.89 9.58 11.51
C VAL A 593 -21.62 11.01 11.98
N PRO A 594 -21.97 11.36 13.23
CA PRO A 594 -21.53 12.61 13.83
C PRO A 594 -20.01 12.77 13.77
N TYR A 595 -19.58 13.94 13.31
CA TYR A 595 -18.19 14.24 13.07
C TYR A 595 -17.81 15.56 13.76
N VAL A 596 -16.81 15.48 14.63
CA VAL A 596 -16.14 16.66 15.18
C VAL A 596 -14.71 16.62 14.69
N GLY A 597 -14.29 17.61 13.90
CA GLY A 597 -12.97 17.63 13.29
C GLY A 597 -12.15 18.84 13.73
N SER A 598 -10.84 18.76 13.56
CA SER A 598 -9.94 19.90 13.70
C SER A 598 -8.75 19.82 12.73
N VAL A 599 -7.81 20.73 12.91
CA VAL A 599 -6.65 21.01 12.07
C VAL A 599 -5.35 20.51 12.70
N GLY A 600 -5.44 19.56 13.64
CA GLY A 600 -4.30 19.13 14.44
C GLY A 600 -3.15 18.63 13.58
N ALA A 601 -1.95 19.11 13.90
CA ALA A 601 -0.69 18.80 13.23
C ALA A 601 -0.70 19.08 11.71
N LEU A 602 -1.55 19.99 11.22
CA LEU A 602 -1.50 20.44 9.82
C LEU A 602 -0.30 21.36 9.50
N ASP A 603 0.47 21.72 10.53
CA ASP A 603 1.72 22.48 10.44
C ASP A 603 2.91 21.64 9.95
N MET A 604 2.77 20.32 9.80
CA MET A 604 3.91 19.45 9.48
C MET A 604 3.62 18.40 8.40
N VAL A 605 4.59 18.21 7.51
CA VAL A 605 4.71 17.06 6.61
C VAL A 605 5.75 16.11 7.19
N ASN A 606 5.43 14.82 7.24
CA ASN A 606 6.33 13.82 7.80
C ASN A 606 7.23 13.26 6.70
N PHE A 607 8.54 13.27 6.95
CA PHE A 607 9.54 12.56 6.16
C PHE A 607 10.30 11.58 7.03
N GLY A 608 11.11 10.73 6.38
CA GLY A 608 12.02 9.83 7.05
C GLY A 608 13.21 10.58 7.68
N ALA A 609 14.37 9.93 7.69
CA ALA A 609 15.61 10.59 8.06
C ALA A 609 15.88 11.85 7.18
N PRO A 610 16.62 12.87 7.68
CA PRO A 610 16.78 14.15 6.97
C PRO A 610 17.30 14.03 5.53
N ASP A 611 18.10 13.00 5.25
CA ASP A 611 18.68 12.66 3.95
C ASP A 611 17.70 11.98 2.97
N THR A 612 16.53 11.56 3.46
CA THR A 612 15.43 11.03 2.64
C THR A 612 14.47 12.12 2.13
N ILE A 613 14.63 13.36 2.59
CA ILE A 613 13.76 14.47 2.22
C ILE A 613 13.98 14.82 0.73
N PRO A 614 12.92 14.90 -0.09
CA PRO A 614 13.05 15.26 -1.50
C PRO A 614 13.78 16.59 -1.70
N GLU A 615 14.71 16.65 -2.65
CA GLU A 615 15.58 17.83 -2.90
C GLU A 615 14.80 19.14 -3.09
N ARG A 616 13.60 19.07 -3.68
CA ARG A 616 12.69 20.21 -3.85
C ARG A 616 12.31 20.91 -2.54
N TYR A 617 12.49 20.25 -1.40
CA TYR A 617 12.20 20.78 -0.07
C TYR A 617 13.45 21.21 0.71
N ARG A 618 14.65 21.13 0.15
CA ARG A 618 15.91 21.35 0.90
C ARG A 618 16.01 22.69 1.63
N GLN A 619 15.35 23.74 1.14
CA GLN A 619 15.33 25.08 1.74
C GLN A 619 14.18 25.29 2.75
N ARG A 620 13.47 24.23 3.13
CA ARG A 620 12.33 24.30 4.04
C ARG A 620 12.78 24.24 5.49
N LYS A 621 11.87 24.65 6.38
CA LYS A 621 12.10 24.61 7.82
C LYS A 621 11.83 23.21 8.35
N PHE A 622 12.85 22.58 8.93
CA PHE A 622 12.79 21.21 9.42
C PHE A 622 12.90 21.14 10.95
N HIS A 623 12.25 20.14 11.52
CA HIS A 623 12.44 19.72 12.91
C HIS A 623 12.73 18.22 12.94
N ILE A 624 13.92 17.85 13.41
CA ILE A 624 14.32 16.44 13.53
C ILE A 624 13.68 15.89 14.79
N HIS A 625 12.62 15.10 14.64
CA HIS A 625 11.93 14.51 15.79
C HIS A 625 12.74 13.36 16.38
N ASN A 626 13.28 12.49 15.51
CA ASN A 626 14.18 11.41 15.88
C ASN A 626 15.04 11.02 14.65
N PRO A 627 16.01 10.09 14.77
CA PRO A 627 16.88 9.70 13.65
C PRO A 627 16.17 9.13 12.42
N GLN A 628 14.89 8.74 12.53
CA GLN A 628 14.10 8.12 11.46
C GLN A 628 12.96 9.01 10.98
N VAL A 629 12.66 10.13 11.65
CA VAL A 629 11.51 10.98 11.35
C VAL A 629 11.91 12.45 11.42
N THR A 630 11.74 13.14 10.30
CA THR A 630 11.96 14.58 10.17
C THR A 630 10.67 15.25 9.76
N LEU A 631 10.29 16.28 10.50
CA LEU A 631 9.10 17.06 10.23
C LEU A 631 9.48 18.28 9.40
N MET A 632 8.68 18.60 8.39
CA MET A 632 8.84 19.81 7.57
C MET A 632 7.67 20.75 7.82
N ARG A 633 7.94 22.01 8.19
CA ARG A 633 6.89 23.03 8.41
C ARG A 633 6.20 23.36 7.09
N THR A 634 4.87 23.27 7.06
CA THR A 634 4.02 23.66 5.93
C THR A 634 4.00 25.18 5.72
N THR A 635 3.92 25.65 4.47
CA THR A 635 3.85 27.10 4.13
C THR A 635 2.42 27.63 4.11
N PRO A 636 2.20 28.96 4.06
CA PRO A 636 0.87 29.54 3.86
C PRO A 636 0.14 29.03 2.60
N GLU A 637 0.84 28.86 1.47
CA GLU A 637 0.24 28.37 0.22
C GLU A 637 -0.19 26.90 0.34
N GLU A 638 0.63 26.08 1.00
CA GLU A 638 0.33 24.69 1.29
C GLU A 638 -0.87 24.56 2.24
N ASN A 639 -0.94 25.44 3.24
CA ASN A 639 -2.07 25.56 4.16
C ASN A 639 -3.35 26.01 3.46
N GLU A 640 -3.28 26.94 2.51
CA GLU A 640 -4.44 27.31 1.68
C GLU A 640 -4.95 26.11 0.87
N ARG A 641 -4.04 25.34 0.25
CA ARG A 641 -4.38 24.11 -0.49
C ARG A 641 -5.04 23.07 0.41
N MET A 642 -4.50 22.83 1.60
CA MET A 642 -5.08 21.90 2.58
C MET A 642 -6.46 22.37 3.03
N GLY A 643 -6.62 23.66 3.35
CA GLY A 643 -7.91 24.19 3.79
C GLY A 643 -9.00 24.09 2.72
N ARG A 644 -8.63 24.26 1.44
CA ARG A 644 -9.55 24.04 0.31
C ARG A 644 -9.93 22.56 0.19
N TRP A 645 -8.93 21.68 0.20
CA TRP A 645 -9.15 20.24 0.06
C TRP A 645 -10.03 19.67 1.18
N ILE A 646 -9.74 20.02 2.44
CA ILE A 646 -10.54 19.61 3.60
C ILE A 646 -11.94 20.25 3.50
N GLY A 647 -12.03 21.54 3.18
CA GLY A 647 -13.31 22.23 3.08
C GLY A 647 -14.26 21.64 2.03
N GLU A 648 -13.73 21.21 0.89
CA GLU A 648 -14.48 20.50 -0.16
C GLU A 648 -15.04 19.17 0.33
N ARG A 649 -14.30 18.43 1.16
CA ARG A 649 -14.76 17.18 1.77
C ARG A 649 -15.82 17.41 2.84
N LEU A 650 -15.64 18.41 3.71
CA LEU A 650 -16.65 18.81 4.69
C LEU A 650 -17.97 19.22 4.03
N ASN A 651 -17.92 19.84 2.85
CA ASN A 651 -19.11 20.21 2.08
C ASN A 651 -19.91 18.99 1.58
N GLN A 652 -19.28 17.84 1.42
CA GLN A 652 -19.92 16.59 1.02
C GLN A 652 -20.55 15.85 2.20
N MET A 653 -20.25 16.23 3.44
CA MET A 653 -20.84 15.60 4.63
C MET A 653 -22.26 16.11 4.87
N ASP A 654 -23.23 15.18 4.82
CA ASP A 654 -24.64 15.44 5.15
C ASP A 654 -24.95 15.25 6.65
N GLY A 655 -24.07 14.55 7.38
CA GLY A 655 -24.20 14.33 8.82
C GLY A 655 -23.89 15.58 9.67
N PRO A 656 -24.11 15.52 10.99
CA PRO A 656 -23.71 16.60 11.89
C PRO A 656 -22.19 16.77 11.93
N VAL A 657 -21.72 17.98 11.61
CA VAL A 657 -20.32 18.38 11.54
C VAL A 657 -20.07 19.59 12.43
N ARG A 658 -19.07 19.50 13.31
CA ARG A 658 -18.47 20.66 14.00
C ARG A 658 -16.98 20.65 13.73
N PHE A 659 -16.47 21.68 13.08
CA PHE A 659 -15.06 21.75 12.70
C PHE A 659 -14.38 22.90 13.44
N PHE A 660 -13.38 22.57 14.25
CA PHE A 660 -12.76 23.52 15.18
C PHE A 660 -11.41 24.02 14.65
N LEU A 661 -11.20 25.33 14.74
CA LEU A 661 -9.96 26.01 14.39
C LEU A 661 -9.29 26.52 15.68
N ALA A 662 -8.06 26.06 15.94
CA ALA A 662 -7.27 26.44 17.10
C ALA A 662 -6.39 27.65 16.78
N GLU A 663 -6.82 28.86 17.17
CA GLU A 663 -6.12 30.09 16.79
C GLU A 663 -4.84 30.35 17.59
N GLY A 664 -4.62 29.62 18.68
CA GLY A 664 -3.35 29.63 19.43
C GLY A 664 -2.32 28.64 18.91
N GLY A 665 -2.58 28.02 17.75
CA GLY A 665 -1.71 27.07 17.08
C GLY A 665 -2.26 25.64 17.03
N VAL A 666 -1.83 24.90 16.02
CA VAL A 666 -2.41 23.60 15.62
C VAL A 666 -1.63 22.39 16.10
N SER A 667 -0.52 22.58 16.82
CA SER A 667 0.30 21.51 17.38
C SER A 667 1.11 21.98 18.59
N ALA A 668 1.81 21.06 19.27
CA ALA A 668 2.78 21.42 20.30
C ALA A 668 4.04 22.13 19.75
N LEU A 669 4.36 21.96 18.46
CA LEU A 669 5.47 22.66 17.79
C LEU A 669 5.03 24.00 17.22
N ASP A 670 3.74 24.21 17.05
CA ASP A 670 3.12 25.42 16.56
C ASP A 670 2.43 26.15 17.71
N ALA A 671 3.24 26.86 18.49
CA ALA A 671 2.83 27.73 19.59
C ALA A 671 3.88 28.82 19.78
N PRO A 672 3.56 29.99 20.38
CA PRO A 672 4.53 31.06 20.57
C PRO A 672 5.87 30.58 21.16
N GLY A 673 6.97 30.85 20.45
CA GLY A 673 8.32 30.43 20.84
C GLY A 673 8.72 29.01 20.44
N GLN A 674 7.83 28.23 19.83
CA GLN A 674 8.11 26.86 19.36
C GLN A 674 8.62 26.82 17.90
N PRO A 675 9.30 25.74 17.49
CA PRO A 675 9.98 25.68 16.21
C PRO A 675 9.06 25.89 15.00
N PHE A 676 7.80 25.47 15.03
CA PHE A 676 6.87 25.56 13.90
C PHE A 676 5.85 26.69 14.03
N TRP A 677 6.01 27.58 15.01
CA TRP A 677 5.14 28.75 15.14
C TRP A 677 5.15 29.61 13.87
N ASP A 678 4.00 29.65 13.20
CA ASP A 678 3.77 30.47 12.01
C ASP A 678 2.29 30.89 11.92
N PRO A 679 1.93 32.04 12.55
CA PRO A 679 0.55 32.50 12.56
C PRO A 679 0.04 32.91 11.18
N GLU A 680 0.92 33.20 10.22
CA GLU A 680 0.52 33.51 8.84
C GLU A 680 0.03 32.26 8.11
N ALA A 681 0.77 31.15 8.26
CA ALA A 681 0.39 29.86 7.72
C ALA A 681 -0.95 29.36 8.28
N ASP A 682 -1.14 29.48 9.58
CA ASP A 682 -2.39 29.09 10.25
C ASP A 682 -3.56 29.98 9.80
N ALA A 683 -3.33 31.29 9.70
CA ALA A 683 -4.35 32.21 9.22
C ALA A 683 -4.73 31.93 7.75
N ALA A 684 -3.78 31.51 6.91
CA ALA A 684 -4.04 31.08 5.54
C ALA A 684 -4.92 29.81 5.51
N LEU A 685 -4.62 28.82 6.35
CA LEU A 685 -5.44 27.62 6.52
C LEU A 685 -6.88 27.97 6.91
N PHE A 686 -7.04 28.79 7.96
CA PHE A 686 -8.35 29.14 8.52
C PHE A 686 -9.19 29.94 7.52
N ARG A 687 -8.61 30.95 6.87
CA ARG A 687 -9.30 31.72 5.82
C ARG A 687 -9.74 30.82 4.67
N SER A 688 -8.89 29.87 4.26
CA SER A 688 -9.22 28.93 3.17
C SER A 688 -10.39 28.02 3.53
N LEU A 689 -10.42 27.48 4.76
CA LEU A 689 -11.51 26.67 5.27
C LEU A 689 -12.81 27.47 5.35
N GLU A 690 -12.78 28.68 5.92
CA GLU A 690 -13.95 29.55 6.04
C GLU A 690 -14.53 29.95 4.68
N ARG A 691 -13.67 30.23 3.69
CA ARG A 691 -14.11 30.55 2.32
C ARG A 691 -14.71 29.35 1.61
N THR A 692 -14.15 28.17 1.82
CA THR A 692 -14.54 26.94 1.10
C THR A 692 -15.80 26.30 1.71
N VAL A 693 -15.92 26.25 3.03
CA VAL A 693 -16.99 25.51 3.71
C VAL A 693 -18.30 26.30 3.72
N ARG A 694 -19.34 25.68 3.17
CA ARG A 694 -20.71 26.18 3.20
C ARG A 694 -21.32 25.84 4.56
N GLN A 695 -21.29 26.79 5.49
CA GLN A 695 -21.86 26.59 6.84
C GLN A 695 -23.38 26.42 6.78
N THR A 696 -23.90 25.48 7.57
CA THR A 696 -25.33 25.17 7.71
C THR A 696 -25.65 24.90 9.19
N GLY A 697 -26.91 24.69 9.56
CA GLY A 697 -27.25 24.26 10.93
C GLY A 697 -26.58 22.94 11.34
N ASN A 698 -26.32 22.05 10.37
CA ASN A 698 -25.67 20.77 10.59
C ASN A 698 -24.15 20.83 10.41
N ARG A 699 -23.59 21.84 9.75
CA ARG A 699 -22.14 21.97 9.51
C ARG A 699 -21.64 23.35 9.90
N GLN A 700 -20.83 23.42 10.94
CA GLN A 700 -20.34 24.68 11.49
C GLN A 700 -18.82 24.67 11.60
N ILE A 701 -18.20 25.79 11.25
CA ILE A 701 -16.81 26.10 11.60
C ILE A 701 -16.83 26.90 12.90
N ILE A 702 -16.00 26.52 13.86
CA ILE A 702 -15.94 27.12 15.19
C ILE A 702 -14.49 27.52 15.47
N ARG A 703 -14.26 28.79 15.80
CA ARG A 703 -12.94 29.29 16.18
C ARG A 703 -12.80 29.32 17.68
N ILE A 704 -11.64 28.91 18.17
CA ILE A 704 -11.29 28.99 19.59
C ILE A 704 -9.92 29.69 19.70
N LYS A 705 -9.86 30.77 20.49
CA LYS A 705 -8.66 31.58 20.74
C LYS A 705 -7.65 30.90 21.66
N ARG A 706 -7.35 29.64 21.39
CA ARG A 706 -6.50 28.76 22.22
C ARG A 706 -5.71 27.81 21.32
N ASN A 707 -4.59 27.30 21.82
CA ASN A 707 -3.85 26.24 21.16
C ASN A 707 -4.67 24.94 21.20
N ILE A 708 -4.46 24.05 20.24
CA ILE A 708 -5.17 22.77 20.17
C ILE A 708 -5.02 21.93 21.45
N ASN A 709 -3.88 22.05 22.13
CA ASN A 709 -3.55 21.33 23.36
C ASN A 709 -4.05 22.01 24.64
N ASP A 710 -4.64 23.20 24.55
CA ASP A 710 -5.16 23.89 25.73
C ASP A 710 -6.42 23.19 26.27
N PRO A 711 -6.58 23.09 27.61
CA PRO A 711 -7.76 22.49 28.22
C PRO A 711 -9.08 23.10 27.75
N GLU A 712 -9.15 24.41 27.54
CA GLU A 712 -10.35 25.08 27.05
C GLU A 712 -10.73 24.66 25.63
N PHE A 713 -9.74 24.37 24.76
CA PHE A 713 -9.99 23.85 23.42
C PHE A 713 -10.61 22.44 23.50
N THR A 714 -10.00 21.57 24.30
CA THR A 714 -10.50 20.20 24.51
C THR A 714 -11.90 20.18 25.13
N ALA A 715 -12.18 21.08 26.08
CA ALA A 715 -13.50 21.21 26.69
C ALA A 715 -14.57 21.64 25.67
N ALA A 716 -14.23 22.53 24.74
CA ALA A 716 -15.13 22.93 23.65
C ALA A 716 -15.46 21.76 22.72
N ILE A 717 -14.46 20.94 22.36
CA ILE A 717 -14.65 19.71 21.57
C ILE A 717 -15.61 18.75 22.27
N VAL A 718 -15.36 18.43 23.55
CA VAL A 718 -16.20 17.52 24.35
C VAL A 718 -17.63 18.05 24.47
N SER A 719 -17.79 19.34 24.75
CA SER A 719 -19.09 19.99 24.87
C SER A 719 -19.88 19.99 23.56
N ALA A 720 -19.20 20.07 22.41
CA ALA A 720 -19.84 20.00 21.11
C ALA A 720 -20.14 18.57 20.66
N PHE A 721 -19.33 17.59 21.07
CA PHE A 721 -19.48 16.19 20.68
C PHE A 721 -20.63 15.49 21.42
N ARG A 722 -20.72 15.64 22.75
CA ARG A 722 -21.73 14.96 23.59
C ARG A 722 -23.18 15.12 23.09
N PRO A 723 -23.65 16.32 22.70
CA PRO A 723 -25.03 16.49 22.22
C PRO A 723 -25.31 15.78 20.90
N LEU A 724 -24.30 15.55 20.04
CA LEU A 724 -24.50 14.98 18.71
C LEU A 724 -24.86 13.49 18.73
N LEU A 725 -24.49 12.78 19.79
CA LEU A 725 -24.82 11.37 20.01
C LEU A 725 -26.01 11.17 20.96
N GLY A 726 -26.54 12.25 21.54
CA GLY A 726 -27.55 12.21 22.60
C GLY A 726 -26.95 11.72 23.92
N ARG A 727 -27.48 12.19 25.06
CA ARG A 727 -27.05 11.71 26.39
C ARG A 727 -27.29 10.20 26.52
N ALA A 728 -26.25 9.39 26.35
CA ALA A 728 -26.17 8.10 27.02
C ALA A 728 -26.04 8.40 28.52
N GLY A 729 -27.10 8.16 29.32
CA GLY A 729 -26.98 8.23 30.79
C GLY A 729 -27.47 9.51 31.49
N GLY A 730 -28.55 10.13 31.02
CA GLY A 730 -29.31 11.07 31.84
C GLY A 730 -30.34 10.38 32.73
N ARG A 731 -29.95 9.58 33.73
CA ARG A 731 -30.85 9.26 34.84
C ARG A 731 -31.18 10.59 35.52
N ARG A 732 -32.40 11.08 35.33
CA ARG A 732 -33.00 12.17 36.11
C ARG A 732 -32.74 11.86 37.59
N ARG A 733 -31.78 12.53 38.21
CA ARG A 733 -31.78 12.70 39.67
C ARG A 733 -32.99 13.58 39.95
N VAL A 734 -34.10 12.94 40.23
CA VAL A 734 -35.22 13.59 40.92
C VAL A 734 -34.69 13.89 42.32
N ALA A 735 -34.23 15.12 42.53
CA ALA A 735 -34.02 15.64 43.86
C ALA A 735 -35.39 16.00 44.42
N ARG A 736 -35.69 15.47 45.61
CA ARG A 736 -36.60 16.08 46.57
C ARG A 736 -36.02 17.40 47.04
#